data_AF-A0AA48HH07-F1
#
_entry.id   AF-A0AA48HH07-F1
#
_cell.length_a   1.000
_cell.length_b   1.000
_cell.length_c   1.000
_cell.angle_alpha   90.00
_cell.angle_beta   90.00
_cell.angle_gamma   90.00
#
_symmetry.space_group_name_H-M   'P 1'
#
loop_
_entity.id
_entity.type
_entity.pdbx_description
1 polymer ?
#
loop_
_entity_poly.entity_id
_entity_poly.type
_entity_poly.pdbx_seq_one_letter_code
_entity_poly.pdbx_strand_id
1 'polypeptide(L)'
;MFFVVFGFASHFSAANTYDFTTPLGLDLENSYNSQSLTFDFRRTSLWNPLSFCYGSDDCDGDGVTTDQENIDGTDPNDPCDFVLAHQNCAPSDKWKKMDCDGDGVTNGREKHDGTDPLDPCDFVLAHQNCSPSYKWKKMDCDGDGVSNGQEKEDGTDPLDPCDFVLEHQDCAPSQEWKKLDCDGDGVSNGQEKEDGTDPLDPCDFVLEHQDCAPSQEWKNLDCDGDGVSNGQEKEDGTDPLDPCDFVLEHQDCAPSQEWKNLDCDGDGVTNGDEKEDGTDPLDSCEYNPDSVTLPQSGDYLDADCDGDGVTNGDEIEDGTDPLDSCDFKLESQTVTPDSTWIDADCDGDGVTNGDEKEDGTDPLDPCDYNPESVTLPQSANWESLDCDGDGNPNDTDPDPLTVNANDDFGSTPATIEVAINILENDDFLPNSAPNNVGVTNIERIGGSAVGVVVFNNDTGFVNYIPETSESNSTVSIVYQVCNILPDPSVCATATIYIEIGANALDAVDDTFTAETGDGGTIPNSNVLTNDTYNGEPVSLEDVVLTSTPTDQLTINADGTISVVPGTEAGTYTIEYTICDVADSANCDTATVTVEVLQGPGNVLDAVDDTFTAETGDGGTIPNSNVLSNDTYNGEPVSLEDVVLTSTPTDQLTINADGTINVVPGTEAGTYTIEYTICDVADSGNCDTATVTVEVSEGMGNTIDAVDDTFTAETGDGGTIPNSNVLSNDTYNGEPVSLEDVVLTSTPTDQLTINADGTISVVPGTEAGTYTIEYTICDVADSGNCDTATVTVEVLQGPGNVLDAVDDTFTAETGDGGTIPNSNVLSNDTYNGEPVSLEDVVLTSTPTDQLTINADGTISVVPGTEAGTYTIEYTICDVMDVNNCDTATVTVEVSEGMGNTIDAVDNTYNAGIGGGAIENSNVLDNDTLNDNSVSITDVILTSTPTNELSVEEDGSIRVFPGTPVGIYTIEYTICEAANGNNCDTAIVTVIVEEIEVNQMLTPNGDLKNDFLFIRGVEYIKSSTLKIFNRWGTQVFESANYDNVNNVFDGRVRGKSAISVNDYLPAGVYFYIFNYETAQGSFTDSEYIYISR
;
A
#
# COMPACT_ATOMS: atom_id res chain seq x y z
N MET A 1 -66.28 13.92 15.30
CA MET A 1 -66.80 15.24 15.75
C MET A 1 -67.99 15.60 14.82
N PHE A 2 -69.22 15.14 15.10
CA PHE A 2 -70.41 15.91 15.59
C PHE A 2 -70.78 17.16 14.73
N PHE A 3 -71.98 17.43 14.17
CA PHE A 3 -73.43 17.11 14.40
C PHE A 3 -74.23 17.22 13.05
N VAL A 4 -75.18 16.31 12.67
CA VAL A 4 -76.69 16.31 12.78
C VAL A 4 -77.43 17.40 11.92
N VAL A 5 -78.49 17.15 11.13
CA VAL A 5 -79.92 16.87 11.48
C VAL A 5 -80.75 16.27 10.30
N PHE A 6 -81.66 15.36 10.71
CA PHE A 6 -82.76 14.60 10.09
C PHE A 6 -83.84 15.27 9.20
N GLY A 7 -84.52 14.42 8.39
CA GLY A 7 -85.96 14.53 8.09
C GLY A 7 -86.61 13.56 7.06
N PHE A 8 -87.01 12.34 7.51
CA PHE A 8 -88.21 11.50 7.17
C PHE A 8 -88.89 11.57 5.76
N ALA A 9 -89.38 10.51 5.08
CA ALA A 9 -90.01 9.25 5.51
C ALA A 9 -90.19 8.17 4.38
N SER A 10 -90.26 6.90 4.82
CA SER A 10 -91.12 5.76 4.41
C SER A 10 -90.98 5.01 3.05
N HIS A 11 -90.38 3.80 3.13
CA HIS A 11 -90.90 2.45 2.77
C HIS A 11 -91.59 2.19 1.40
N PHE A 12 -91.00 1.36 0.52
CA PHE A 12 -91.36 -0.06 0.21
C PHE A 12 -90.68 -0.61 -1.07
N SER A 13 -90.28 -1.90 -1.02
CA SER A 13 -90.17 -2.92 -2.10
C SER A 13 -89.09 -2.77 -3.20
N ALA A 14 -88.06 -3.64 -3.20
CA ALA A 14 -87.93 -4.92 -3.94
C ALA A 14 -87.64 -4.74 -5.45
N ALA A 15 -86.41 -4.98 -5.91
CA ALA A 15 -85.85 -6.28 -6.36
C ALA A 15 -86.33 -6.73 -7.77
N ASN A 16 -85.34 -6.70 -8.68
CA ASN A 16 -84.97 -7.73 -9.65
C ASN A 16 -85.84 -8.10 -10.88
N THR A 17 -85.09 -8.15 -11.99
CA THR A 17 -85.05 -9.17 -13.08
C THR A 17 -85.93 -9.05 -14.33
N TYR A 18 -85.20 -8.94 -15.46
CA TYR A 18 -85.29 -9.58 -16.79
C TYR A 18 -86.61 -9.61 -17.59
N ASP A 19 -86.51 -9.14 -18.84
CA ASP A 19 -86.58 -9.95 -20.08
C ASP A 19 -87.50 -9.48 -21.23
N PHE A 20 -86.89 -9.39 -22.41
CA PHE A 20 -87.34 -9.58 -23.80
C PHE A 20 -88.59 -8.93 -24.43
N THR A 21 -88.33 -8.48 -25.68
CA THR A 21 -89.14 -8.55 -26.93
C THR A 21 -90.05 -7.39 -27.41
N THR A 22 -89.63 -6.90 -28.60
CA THR A 22 -90.34 -6.49 -29.84
C THR A 22 -91.22 -5.22 -29.91
N PRO A 23 -91.15 -4.47 -31.04
CA PRO A 23 -91.73 -3.13 -31.15
C PRO A 23 -93.16 -3.14 -31.72
N LEU A 24 -94.00 -2.27 -31.16
CA LEU A 24 -95.34 -1.95 -31.65
C LEU A 24 -95.28 -0.65 -32.46
N GLY A 25 -95.77 -0.70 -33.70
CA GLY A 25 -96.16 0.48 -34.46
C GLY A 25 -97.51 1.04 -33.99
N LEU A 26 -97.78 2.31 -34.31
CA LEU A 26 -99.11 2.79 -34.68
C LEU A 26 -99.09 4.23 -35.23
N ASP A 27 -99.89 4.39 -36.29
CA ASP A 27 -100.31 5.57 -37.04
C ASP A 27 -100.76 6.78 -36.23
N LEU A 28 -100.76 7.96 -36.89
CA LEU A 28 -101.93 8.86 -36.94
C LEU A 28 -101.84 9.92 -38.07
N GLU A 29 -102.88 9.94 -38.91
CA GLU A 29 -103.20 10.94 -39.95
C GLU A 29 -103.72 12.29 -39.36
N ASN A 30 -103.46 13.43 -40.04
CA ASN A 30 -104.48 14.23 -40.77
C ASN A 30 -104.00 15.59 -41.36
N SER A 31 -104.17 15.71 -42.69
CA SER A 31 -104.66 16.80 -43.57
C SER A 31 -104.49 18.31 -43.25
N TYR A 32 -104.06 19.12 -44.25
CA TYR A 32 -104.87 20.16 -44.95
C TYR A 32 -104.14 20.85 -46.15
N ASN A 33 -104.52 20.45 -47.36
CA ASN A 33 -104.87 21.18 -48.61
C ASN A 33 -104.17 22.44 -49.21
N SER A 34 -104.16 22.43 -50.57
CA SER A 34 -104.21 23.51 -51.59
C SER A 34 -102.90 23.73 -52.38
N GLN A 35 -102.83 23.78 -53.73
CA GLN A 35 -103.80 23.98 -54.81
C GLN A 35 -103.37 23.24 -56.10
N SER A 36 -104.37 22.88 -56.91
CA SER A 36 -104.28 22.38 -58.29
C SER A 36 -104.05 23.48 -59.33
N LEU A 37 -103.27 23.19 -60.38
CA LEU A 37 -103.41 23.80 -61.71
C LEU A 37 -103.34 22.71 -62.78
N THR A 38 -104.26 22.77 -63.74
CA THR A 38 -104.54 21.79 -64.80
C THR A 38 -104.34 22.41 -66.20
N PHE A 39 -104.15 21.53 -67.20
CA PHE A 39 -104.10 21.69 -68.68
C PHE A 39 -102.72 22.05 -69.27
N ASP A 40 -102.26 21.47 -70.39
CA ASP A 40 -102.95 21.10 -71.64
C ASP A 40 -102.21 19.98 -72.41
N PHE A 41 -102.97 19.13 -73.11
CA PHE A 41 -102.47 18.10 -74.04
C PHE A 41 -102.52 18.69 -75.46
N ARG A 42 -101.35 18.90 -76.11
CA ARG A 42 -101.28 18.95 -77.58
C ARG A 42 -100.04 18.23 -78.11
N ARG A 43 -100.32 17.21 -78.93
CA ARG A 43 -99.37 16.47 -79.76
C ARG A 43 -98.59 17.41 -80.69
N THR A 44 -97.29 17.15 -80.86
CA THR A 44 -96.70 16.86 -82.18
C THR A 44 -95.51 15.93 -82.04
N SER A 45 -95.53 14.90 -82.88
CA SER A 45 -94.53 13.85 -83.10
C SER A 45 -93.07 14.31 -83.14
N LEU A 46 -92.22 13.65 -82.37
CA LEU A 46 -90.96 13.08 -82.86
C LEU A 46 -90.76 11.73 -82.15
N TRP A 47 -90.72 10.67 -82.94
CA TRP A 47 -90.41 9.33 -82.50
C TRP A 47 -88.94 9.26 -82.09
N ASN A 48 -88.66 8.87 -80.85
CA ASN A 48 -87.46 8.09 -80.53
C ASN A 48 -87.93 7.01 -79.53
N PRO A 49 -87.73 5.71 -79.81
CA PRO A 49 -88.31 4.66 -78.99
C PRO A 49 -87.62 4.64 -77.62
N LEU A 50 -88.44 4.68 -76.57
CA LEU A 50 -88.11 4.07 -75.28
C LEU A 50 -87.84 2.58 -75.57
N SER A 51 -86.63 2.11 -75.29
CA SER A 51 -86.34 0.68 -75.27
C SER A 51 -87.14 0.07 -74.12
N PHE A 52 -88.04 -0.85 -74.43
CA PHE A 52 -88.69 -1.69 -73.43
C PHE A 52 -87.76 -2.88 -73.21
N CYS A 53 -87.24 -3.02 -71.99
CA CYS A 53 -86.54 -4.20 -71.52
C CYS A 53 -87.49 -5.40 -71.51
N TYR A 54 -87.12 -6.50 -72.18
CA TYR A 54 -87.86 -7.77 -72.15
C TYR A 54 -86.97 -8.85 -71.53
N GLY A 55 -87.60 -9.78 -70.80
CA GLY A 55 -87.01 -10.69 -69.80
C GLY A 55 -85.61 -11.30 -70.01
N SER A 56 -85.18 -11.61 -71.25
CA SER A 56 -83.84 -12.18 -71.49
C SER A 56 -82.73 -11.15 -71.70
N ASP A 57 -83.07 -9.85 -71.70
CA ASP A 57 -82.12 -8.77 -71.92
C ASP A 57 -81.45 -8.38 -70.58
N ASP A 58 -80.18 -8.00 -70.63
CA ASP A 58 -79.43 -7.35 -69.53
C ASP A 58 -79.49 -5.83 -69.81
N CYS A 59 -80.26 -5.12 -68.99
CA CYS A 59 -80.75 -3.79 -69.34
C CYS A 59 -79.94 -2.62 -68.80
N ASP A 60 -79.26 -2.81 -67.69
CA ASP A 60 -78.31 -1.89 -67.10
C ASP A 60 -76.85 -2.28 -67.39
N GLY A 61 -76.62 -3.50 -67.89
CA GLY A 61 -75.37 -3.97 -68.46
C GLY A 61 -74.43 -4.59 -67.44
N ASP A 62 -74.97 -5.12 -66.34
CA ASP A 62 -74.25 -5.72 -65.21
C ASP A 62 -73.85 -7.19 -65.45
N GLY A 63 -74.39 -7.84 -66.48
CA GLY A 63 -74.16 -9.26 -66.80
C GLY A 63 -75.16 -10.24 -66.19
N VAL A 64 -76.20 -9.76 -65.52
CA VAL A 64 -77.38 -10.52 -65.07
C VAL A 64 -78.57 -10.16 -65.98
N THR A 65 -79.41 -11.15 -66.30
CA THR A 65 -80.58 -10.88 -67.17
C THR A 65 -81.76 -10.40 -66.34
N THR A 66 -82.60 -9.53 -66.89
CA THR A 66 -83.81 -9.01 -66.22
C THR A 66 -84.70 -10.10 -65.61
N ASP A 67 -84.86 -11.27 -66.25
CA ASP A 67 -85.63 -12.39 -65.68
C ASP A 67 -84.98 -12.97 -64.40
N GLN A 68 -83.65 -12.99 -64.34
CA GLN A 68 -82.88 -13.49 -63.21
C GLN A 68 -82.86 -12.47 -62.06
N GLU A 69 -82.73 -11.17 -62.35
CA GLU A 69 -82.82 -10.10 -61.34
C GLU A 69 -84.21 -10.05 -60.68
N ASN A 70 -85.28 -10.27 -61.46
CA ASN A 70 -86.63 -10.43 -60.90
C ASN A 70 -86.79 -11.67 -60.00
N ILE A 71 -85.97 -12.70 -60.19
CA ILE A 71 -85.92 -13.90 -59.33
C ILE A 71 -85.13 -13.59 -58.05
N ASP A 72 -84.01 -12.88 -58.18
CA ASP A 72 -83.10 -12.53 -57.09
C ASP A 72 -83.66 -11.39 -56.21
N GLY A 73 -84.59 -10.60 -56.76
CA GLY A 73 -85.21 -9.47 -56.08
C GLY A 73 -84.43 -8.16 -56.24
N THR A 74 -83.55 -8.06 -57.24
CA THR A 74 -82.72 -6.88 -57.53
C THR A 74 -83.35 -6.01 -58.64
N ASP A 75 -83.02 -4.71 -58.73
CA ASP A 75 -83.61 -3.76 -59.70
C ASP A 75 -82.97 -3.87 -61.10
N PRO A 76 -83.72 -4.31 -62.14
CA PRO A 76 -83.19 -4.51 -63.51
C PRO A 76 -82.76 -3.25 -64.28
N ASN A 77 -82.68 -2.10 -63.60
CA ASN A 77 -82.22 -0.83 -64.15
C ASN A 77 -81.12 -0.19 -63.30
N ASP A 78 -80.74 -0.80 -62.18
CA ASP A 78 -79.66 -0.33 -61.32
C ASP A 78 -78.45 -1.26 -61.49
N PRO A 79 -77.43 -0.86 -62.26
CA PRO A 79 -76.27 -1.70 -62.57
C PRO A 79 -75.43 -2.12 -61.35
N CYS A 80 -75.75 -1.60 -60.16
CA CYS A 80 -75.09 -1.93 -58.89
C CYS A 80 -76.01 -2.71 -57.93
N ASP A 81 -77.23 -3.05 -58.33
CA ASP A 81 -78.15 -3.90 -57.57
C ASP A 81 -78.27 -5.26 -58.30
N PHE A 82 -77.36 -6.18 -57.99
CA PHE A 82 -77.36 -7.51 -58.60
C PHE A 82 -76.75 -8.55 -57.66
N VAL A 83 -76.93 -9.84 -57.97
CA VAL A 83 -76.27 -10.94 -57.25
C VAL A 83 -75.05 -11.40 -58.05
N LEU A 84 -73.84 -11.15 -57.53
CA LEU A 84 -72.58 -11.44 -58.23
C LEU A 84 -72.47 -12.89 -58.74
N ALA A 85 -72.92 -13.86 -57.96
CA ALA A 85 -72.92 -15.28 -58.34
C ALA A 85 -73.79 -15.61 -59.57
N HIS A 86 -74.72 -14.73 -59.95
CA HIS A 86 -75.62 -14.92 -61.09
C HIS A 86 -75.20 -14.15 -62.35
N GLN A 87 -74.04 -13.48 -62.32
CA GLN A 87 -73.43 -12.78 -63.45
C GLN A 87 -72.89 -13.76 -64.51
N ASN A 88 -73.82 -14.39 -65.24
CA ASN A 88 -73.55 -15.45 -66.21
C ASN A 88 -73.36 -14.92 -67.65
N CYS A 89 -73.63 -13.64 -67.89
CA CYS A 89 -73.34 -12.95 -69.14
C CYS A 89 -72.12 -12.03 -69.00
N ALA A 90 -71.54 -11.61 -70.14
CA ALA A 90 -70.41 -10.69 -70.12
C ALA A 90 -70.89 -9.25 -69.83
N PRO A 91 -70.43 -8.60 -68.74
CA PRO A 91 -70.85 -7.25 -68.41
C PRO A 91 -70.43 -6.21 -69.45
N SER A 92 -71.18 -5.12 -69.52
CA SER A 92 -70.97 -4.02 -70.46
C SER A 92 -69.70 -3.21 -70.15
N ASP A 93 -69.15 -2.53 -71.16
CA ASP A 93 -68.00 -1.62 -70.95
C ASP A 93 -68.36 -0.38 -70.12
N LYS A 94 -69.66 -0.08 -69.98
CA LYS A 94 -70.15 0.99 -69.11
C LYS A 94 -70.08 0.54 -67.65
N TRP A 95 -70.62 -0.65 -67.34
CA TRP A 95 -70.56 -1.26 -66.01
C TRP A 95 -69.11 -1.46 -65.53
N LYS A 96 -68.21 -1.95 -66.39
CA LYS A 96 -66.78 -2.13 -66.05
C LYS A 96 -66.04 -0.85 -65.62
N LYS A 97 -66.57 0.33 -65.93
CA LYS A 97 -66.00 1.64 -65.55
C LYS A 97 -66.74 2.30 -64.39
N MET A 98 -67.83 1.70 -63.95
CA MET A 98 -68.51 2.10 -62.73
C MET A 98 -67.73 1.54 -61.54
N ASP A 99 -68.08 2.05 -60.38
CA ASP A 99 -67.57 1.70 -59.05
C ASP A 99 -68.86 1.64 -58.22
N CYS A 100 -69.29 0.42 -57.92
CA CYS A 100 -70.65 0.16 -57.43
C CYS A 100 -70.78 0.22 -55.91
N ASP A 101 -69.75 -0.17 -55.18
CA ASP A 101 -69.65 -0.07 -53.73
C ASP A 101 -69.00 1.24 -53.26
N GLY A 102 -68.33 1.97 -54.16
CA GLY A 102 -67.79 3.29 -53.93
C GLY A 102 -66.41 3.28 -53.29
N ASP A 103 -65.65 2.19 -53.41
CA ASP A 103 -64.31 2.00 -52.85
C ASP A 103 -63.22 2.73 -53.63
N GLY A 104 -63.51 3.27 -54.83
CA GLY A 104 -62.56 3.94 -55.70
C GLY A 104 -61.78 3.02 -56.65
N VAL A 105 -62.11 1.74 -56.69
CA VAL A 105 -61.73 0.75 -57.71
C VAL A 105 -62.91 0.54 -58.65
N THR A 106 -62.65 0.34 -59.94
CA THR A 106 -63.75 0.11 -60.90
C THR A 106 -64.14 -1.35 -60.92
N ASN A 107 -65.42 -1.68 -61.11
CA ASN A 107 -65.93 -3.07 -61.20
C ASN A 107 -65.16 -3.96 -62.19
N GLY A 108 -64.66 -3.39 -63.30
CA GLY A 108 -63.87 -4.13 -64.27
C GLY A 108 -62.45 -4.47 -63.80
N ARG A 109 -61.90 -3.65 -62.91
CA ARG A 109 -60.60 -3.85 -62.25
C ARG A 109 -60.74 -4.85 -61.10
N GLU A 110 -61.77 -4.73 -60.28
CA GLU A 110 -62.07 -5.68 -59.19
C GLU A 110 -62.30 -7.09 -59.71
N LYS A 111 -63.12 -7.23 -60.77
CA LYS A 111 -63.28 -8.52 -61.45
C LYS A 111 -61.98 -9.08 -62.05
N HIS A 112 -61.01 -8.23 -62.37
CA HIS A 112 -59.68 -8.66 -62.81
C HIS A 112 -58.80 -9.09 -61.62
N ASP A 113 -58.89 -8.37 -60.51
CA ASP A 113 -58.12 -8.63 -59.29
C ASP A 113 -58.70 -9.76 -58.44
N GLY A 114 -59.95 -10.13 -58.70
CA GLY A 114 -60.66 -11.21 -58.02
C GLY A 114 -61.48 -10.76 -56.80
N THR A 115 -61.71 -9.46 -56.65
CA THR A 115 -62.48 -8.86 -55.55
C THR A 115 -63.95 -8.61 -55.95
N ASP A 116 -64.85 -8.47 -54.97
CA ASP A 116 -66.31 -8.31 -55.14
C ASP A 116 -66.72 -6.85 -55.40
N PRO A 117 -67.22 -6.50 -56.61
CA PRO A 117 -67.64 -5.14 -56.97
C PRO A 117 -68.85 -4.56 -56.23
N LEU A 118 -69.36 -5.27 -55.22
CA LEU A 118 -70.48 -4.89 -54.37
C LEU A 118 -70.09 -4.86 -52.89
N ASP A 119 -68.87 -5.27 -52.54
CA ASP A 119 -68.37 -5.27 -51.17
C ASP A 119 -67.30 -4.17 -51.01
N PRO A 120 -67.63 -3.03 -50.39
CA PRO A 120 -66.73 -1.89 -50.25
C PRO A 120 -65.44 -2.19 -49.46
N CYS A 121 -65.34 -3.35 -48.80
CA CYS A 121 -64.18 -3.80 -48.05
C CYS A 121 -63.41 -4.94 -48.74
N ASP A 122 -63.85 -5.42 -49.90
CA ASP A 122 -63.12 -6.40 -50.72
C ASP A 122 -62.51 -5.69 -51.92
N PHE A 123 -61.31 -5.13 -51.75
CA PHE A 123 -60.60 -4.42 -52.80
C PHE A 123 -59.09 -4.54 -52.68
N VAL A 124 -58.36 -4.10 -53.71
CA VAL A 124 -56.89 -3.99 -53.66
C VAL A 124 -56.50 -2.53 -53.58
N LEU A 125 -56.00 -2.09 -52.42
CA LEU A 125 -55.68 -0.69 -52.12
C LEU A 125 -54.83 -0.02 -53.20
N ALA A 126 -53.80 -0.70 -53.70
CA ALA A 126 -52.92 -0.19 -54.76
C ALA A 126 -53.62 0.11 -56.11
N HIS A 127 -54.84 -0.39 -56.32
CA HIS A 127 -55.62 -0.17 -57.55
C HIS A 127 -56.70 0.91 -57.42
N GLN A 128 -56.83 1.53 -56.25
CA GLN A 128 -57.72 2.65 -55.99
C GLN A 128 -57.27 3.89 -56.76
N ASN A 129 -57.77 4.05 -57.99
CA ASN A 129 -57.34 5.07 -58.95
C ASN A 129 -58.42 6.12 -59.22
N CYS A 130 -59.59 5.96 -58.62
CA CYS A 130 -60.68 6.93 -58.58
C CYS A 130 -60.86 7.47 -57.15
N SER A 131 -61.60 8.57 -57.00
CA SER A 131 -61.87 9.12 -55.66
C SER A 131 -62.96 8.30 -54.96
N PRO A 132 -62.69 7.70 -53.78
CA PRO A 132 -63.68 6.93 -53.05
C PRO A 132 -64.89 7.76 -52.62
N SER A 133 -66.02 7.08 -52.43
CA SER A 133 -67.29 7.69 -52.06
C SER A 133 -67.29 8.20 -50.61
N TYR A 134 -68.20 9.13 -50.29
CA TYR A 134 -68.38 9.60 -48.91
C TYR A 134 -68.86 8.49 -47.96
N LYS A 135 -69.57 7.48 -48.48
CA LYS A 135 -70.02 6.35 -47.68
C LYS A 135 -68.84 5.46 -47.29
N TRP A 136 -68.01 5.08 -48.27
CA TRP A 136 -66.81 4.29 -48.06
C TRP A 136 -65.86 4.97 -47.06
N LYS A 137 -65.61 6.28 -47.20
CA LYS A 137 -64.76 7.05 -46.26
C LYS A 137 -65.23 7.07 -44.80
N LYS A 138 -66.45 6.66 -44.53
CA LYS A 138 -67.04 6.59 -43.17
C LYS A 138 -67.24 5.17 -42.68
N MET A 139 -66.95 4.20 -43.54
CA MET A 139 -66.87 2.81 -43.12
C MET A 139 -65.53 2.59 -42.42
N ASP A 140 -65.47 1.46 -41.75
CA ASP A 140 -64.32 0.90 -41.05
C ASP A 140 -64.34 -0.56 -41.53
N CYS A 141 -63.38 -0.91 -42.39
CA CYS A 141 -63.41 -2.15 -43.16
C CYS A 141 -62.70 -3.31 -42.47
N ASP A 142 -61.67 -3.04 -41.68
CA ASP A 142 -60.94 -4.03 -40.89
C ASP A 142 -61.40 -4.11 -39.42
N GLY A 143 -62.19 -3.13 -38.98
CA GLY A 143 -62.87 -3.13 -37.70
C GLY A 143 -62.02 -2.63 -36.55
N ASP A 144 -60.97 -1.86 -36.81
CA ASP A 144 -60.03 -1.30 -35.83
C ASP A 144 -60.60 -0.10 -35.05
N GLY A 145 -61.70 0.48 -35.51
CA GLY A 145 -62.35 1.65 -34.92
C GLY A 145 -61.91 2.99 -35.52
N VAL A 146 -61.08 2.99 -36.56
CA VAL A 146 -60.72 4.12 -37.40
C VAL A 146 -61.49 4.02 -38.72
N SER A 147 -61.88 5.16 -39.30
CA SER A 147 -62.60 5.12 -40.58
C SER A 147 -61.64 5.08 -41.76
N ASN A 148 -61.98 4.37 -42.84
CA ASN A 148 -61.18 4.29 -44.07
C ASN A 148 -60.77 5.67 -44.65
N GLY A 149 -61.57 6.70 -44.37
CA GLY A 149 -61.27 8.07 -44.77
C GLY A 149 -60.16 8.71 -43.94
N GLN A 150 -60.15 8.44 -42.64
CA GLN A 150 -59.17 8.90 -41.67
C GLN A 150 -57.84 8.16 -41.85
N GLU A 151 -57.87 6.84 -42.00
CA GLU A 151 -56.68 6.03 -42.28
C GLU A 151 -55.96 6.47 -43.55
N LYS A 152 -56.71 6.84 -44.59
CA LYS A 152 -56.14 7.43 -45.81
C LYS A 152 -55.50 8.81 -45.60
N GLU A 153 -55.96 9.57 -44.61
CA GLU A 153 -55.34 10.84 -44.20
C GLU A 153 -54.07 10.59 -43.38
N ASP A 154 -54.08 9.54 -42.55
CA ASP A 154 -52.97 9.13 -41.68
C ASP A 154 -51.88 8.36 -42.43
N GLY A 155 -52.23 7.76 -43.57
CA GLY A 155 -51.34 6.94 -44.40
C GLY A 155 -51.34 5.46 -44.05
N THR A 156 -52.33 4.98 -43.29
CA THR A 156 -52.48 3.58 -42.88
C THR A 156 -53.41 2.79 -43.83
N ASP A 157 -53.37 1.45 -43.80
CA ASP A 157 -54.13 0.55 -44.69
C ASP A 157 -55.53 0.20 -44.16
N PRO A 158 -56.62 0.65 -44.80
CA PRO A 158 -58.02 0.39 -44.38
C PRO A 158 -58.51 -1.07 -44.43
N LEU A 159 -57.60 -2.01 -44.66
CA LEU A 159 -57.84 -3.44 -44.71
C LEU A 159 -56.94 -4.22 -43.74
N ASP A 160 -56.03 -3.54 -43.04
CA ASP A 160 -55.12 -4.14 -42.08
C ASP A 160 -55.47 -3.65 -40.66
N PRO A 161 -56.14 -4.48 -39.84
CA PRO A 161 -56.62 -4.08 -38.52
C PRO A 161 -55.52 -3.72 -37.50
N CYS A 162 -54.24 -3.91 -37.86
CA CYS A 162 -53.07 -3.54 -37.06
C CYS A 162 -52.28 -2.36 -37.64
N ASP A 163 -52.67 -1.82 -38.80
CA ASP A 163 -52.08 -0.61 -39.37
C ASP A 163 -53.03 0.56 -39.14
N PHE A 164 -52.94 1.19 -37.97
CA PHE A 164 -53.79 2.33 -37.62
C PHE A 164 -53.10 3.30 -36.68
N VAL A 165 -53.70 4.48 -36.50
CA VAL A 165 -53.25 5.47 -35.52
C VAL A 165 -54.18 5.43 -34.31
N LEU A 166 -53.69 4.99 -33.15
CA LEU A 166 -54.50 4.76 -31.95
C LEU A 166 -55.31 6.00 -31.51
N GLU A 167 -54.73 7.21 -31.60
CA GLU A 167 -55.41 8.47 -31.24
C GLU A 167 -56.61 8.82 -32.13
N HIS A 168 -56.74 8.17 -33.30
CA HIS A 168 -57.82 8.39 -34.26
C HIS A 168 -58.96 7.36 -34.19
N GLN A 169 -58.92 6.42 -33.24
CA GLN A 169 -60.05 5.53 -32.96
C GLN A 169 -61.26 6.33 -32.44
N ASP A 170 -62.14 6.73 -33.35
CA ASP A 170 -63.31 7.57 -33.07
C ASP A 170 -64.63 6.77 -33.00
N CYS A 171 -64.58 5.48 -33.30
CA CYS A 171 -65.68 4.54 -33.13
C CYS A 171 -65.29 3.30 -32.33
N ALA A 172 -66.25 2.42 -32.04
CA ALA A 172 -66.02 1.26 -31.17
C ALA A 172 -65.43 0.10 -32.00
N PRO A 173 -64.22 -0.39 -31.70
CA PRO A 173 -63.60 -1.48 -32.45
C PRO A 173 -64.43 -2.77 -32.43
N SER A 174 -64.24 -3.58 -33.46
CA SER A 174 -64.95 -4.83 -33.68
C SER A 174 -64.56 -5.92 -32.64
N GLN A 175 -65.37 -6.97 -32.55
CA GLN A 175 -65.05 -8.13 -31.69
C GLN A 175 -63.93 -9.00 -32.25
N GLU A 176 -63.60 -8.86 -33.53
CA GLU A 176 -62.48 -9.58 -34.14
C GLU A 176 -61.18 -8.84 -33.88
N TRP A 177 -61.15 -7.51 -34.04
CA TRP A 177 -60.01 -6.66 -33.64
C TRP A 177 -59.61 -6.86 -32.18
N LYS A 178 -60.58 -6.90 -31.26
CA LYS A 178 -60.31 -7.12 -29.81
C LYS A 178 -59.62 -8.45 -29.46
N LYS A 179 -59.58 -9.42 -30.38
CA LYS A 179 -58.90 -10.71 -30.17
C LYS A 179 -57.58 -10.79 -30.92
N LEU A 180 -57.26 -9.79 -31.74
CA LEU A 180 -55.95 -9.66 -32.34
C LEU A 180 -54.97 -9.22 -31.26
N ASP A 181 -53.71 -9.40 -31.59
CA ASP A 181 -52.50 -9.08 -30.84
C ASP A 181 -51.62 -8.47 -31.93
N CYS A 182 -51.66 -7.15 -32.03
CA CYS A 182 -51.20 -6.42 -33.20
C CYS A 182 -49.69 -6.12 -33.18
N ASP A 183 -49.11 -5.96 -32.00
CA ASP A 183 -47.68 -5.80 -31.77
C ASP A 183 -46.97 -7.12 -31.44
N GLY A 184 -47.73 -8.18 -31.14
CA GLY A 184 -47.21 -9.52 -30.95
C GLY A 184 -46.65 -9.77 -29.55
N ASP A 185 -47.01 -8.96 -28.56
CA ASP A 185 -46.56 -9.07 -27.17
C ASP A 185 -47.20 -10.23 -26.39
N GLY A 186 -48.25 -10.84 -26.95
CA GLY A 186 -49.02 -11.91 -26.35
C GLY A 186 -50.21 -11.46 -25.51
N VAL A 187 -50.55 -10.18 -25.50
CA VAL A 187 -51.76 -9.60 -24.92
C VAL A 187 -52.70 -9.17 -26.05
N SER A 188 -53.98 -9.51 -25.95
CA SER A 188 -54.94 -9.09 -26.97
C SER A 188 -55.27 -7.59 -26.90
N ASN A 189 -55.48 -6.94 -28.06
CA ASN A 189 -55.86 -5.51 -28.15
C ASN A 189 -57.07 -5.13 -27.28
N GLY A 190 -57.96 -6.10 -27.02
CA GLY A 190 -59.11 -5.92 -26.14
C GLY A 190 -58.74 -5.84 -24.67
N GLN A 191 -57.77 -6.64 -24.24
CA GLN A 191 -57.22 -6.70 -22.88
C GLN A 191 -56.33 -5.48 -22.61
N GLU A 192 -55.47 -5.10 -23.54
CA GLU A 192 -54.64 -3.89 -23.45
C GLU A 192 -55.46 -2.61 -23.30
N LYS A 193 -56.59 -2.52 -24.01
CA LYS A 193 -57.53 -1.41 -23.85
C LYS A 193 -58.20 -1.39 -22.46
N GLU A 194 -58.29 -2.52 -21.77
CA GLU A 194 -58.76 -2.59 -20.38
C GLU A 194 -57.65 -2.21 -19.39
N ASP A 195 -56.39 -2.56 -19.71
CA ASP A 195 -55.20 -2.27 -18.91
C ASP A 195 -54.69 -0.83 -19.07
N GLY A 196 -55.02 -0.20 -20.20
CA GLY A 196 -54.59 1.14 -20.56
C GLY A 196 -53.24 1.19 -21.27
N THR A 197 -52.81 0.08 -21.87
CA THR A 197 -51.58 -0.05 -22.67
C THR A 197 -51.86 0.11 -24.17
N ASP A 198 -50.82 0.36 -24.98
CA ASP A 198 -50.91 0.63 -26.42
C ASP A 198 -50.81 -0.65 -27.28
N PRO A 199 -51.89 -1.07 -27.98
CA PRO A 199 -51.92 -2.29 -28.82
C PRO A 199 -51.01 -2.32 -30.05
N LEU A 200 -50.16 -1.32 -30.21
CA LEU A 200 -49.20 -1.18 -31.30
C LEU A 200 -47.76 -1.02 -30.77
N ASP A 201 -47.56 -0.97 -29.46
CA ASP A 201 -46.25 -0.86 -28.83
C ASP A 201 -45.92 -2.16 -28.07
N PRO A 202 -45.06 -3.02 -28.65
CA PRO A 202 -44.77 -4.34 -28.08
C PRO A 202 -44.10 -4.32 -26.69
N CYS A 203 -43.71 -3.15 -26.21
CA CYS A 203 -43.11 -2.94 -24.88
C CYS A 203 -44.05 -2.21 -23.90
N ASP A 204 -45.24 -1.78 -24.34
CA ASP A 204 -46.28 -1.24 -23.47
C ASP A 204 -47.32 -2.32 -23.21
N PHE A 205 -47.09 -3.17 -22.19
CA PHE A 205 -48.02 -4.24 -21.84
C PHE A 205 -47.98 -4.59 -20.36
N VAL A 206 -48.94 -5.43 -19.93
CA VAL A 206 -48.96 -5.99 -18.58
C VAL A 206 -48.62 -7.47 -18.66
N LEU A 207 -47.44 -7.86 -18.18
CA LEU A 207 -46.90 -9.22 -18.28
C LEU A 207 -47.86 -10.31 -17.75
N GLU A 208 -48.55 -10.04 -16.64
CA GLU A 208 -49.50 -10.99 -16.04
C GLU A 208 -50.78 -11.23 -16.87
N HIS A 209 -51.02 -10.41 -17.90
CA HIS A 209 -52.21 -10.47 -18.74
C HIS A 209 -51.99 -11.08 -20.13
N GLN A 210 -50.81 -11.62 -20.42
CA GLN A 210 -50.56 -12.40 -21.64
C GLN A 210 -51.57 -13.55 -21.78
N ASP A 211 -52.49 -13.41 -22.74
CA ASP A 211 -53.61 -14.33 -22.99
C ASP A 211 -53.49 -15.10 -24.31
N CYS A 212 -52.49 -14.76 -25.13
CA CYS A 212 -52.01 -15.52 -26.28
C CYS A 212 -50.49 -15.80 -26.21
N ALA A 213 -49.93 -16.38 -27.27
CA ALA A 213 -48.50 -16.73 -27.32
C ALA A 213 -47.75 -15.59 -28.02
N PRO A 214 -46.73 -14.98 -27.39
CA PRO A 214 -45.99 -13.88 -27.99
C PRO A 214 -45.32 -14.28 -29.31
N SER A 215 -45.21 -13.30 -30.20
CA SER A 215 -44.60 -13.41 -31.53
C SER A 215 -43.10 -13.66 -31.44
N GLN A 216 -42.48 -14.05 -32.57
CA GLN A 216 -41.01 -14.15 -32.62
C GLN A 216 -40.34 -12.78 -32.67
N GLU A 217 -41.04 -11.76 -33.15
CA GLU A 217 -40.53 -10.39 -33.22
C GLU A 217 -40.40 -9.83 -31.80
N TRP A 218 -41.46 -9.94 -30.98
CA TRP A 218 -41.44 -9.59 -29.56
C TRP A 218 -40.36 -10.33 -28.78
N LYS A 219 -40.20 -11.65 -28.98
CA LYS A 219 -39.14 -12.42 -28.30
C LYS A 219 -37.72 -11.99 -28.60
N ASN A 220 -37.50 -11.29 -29.71
CA ASN A 220 -36.18 -10.78 -30.10
C ASN A 220 -36.01 -9.30 -29.73
N LEU A 221 -37.05 -8.65 -29.21
CA LEU A 221 -36.95 -7.31 -28.63
C LEU A 221 -36.34 -7.42 -27.23
N ASP A 222 -35.84 -6.28 -26.78
CA ASP A 222 -35.35 -5.99 -25.45
C ASP A 222 -36.12 -4.72 -25.05
N CYS A 223 -37.09 -4.87 -24.16
CA CYS A 223 -38.10 -3.83 -23.89
C CYS A 223 -37.70 -2.87 -22.77
N ASP A 224 -36.92 -3.31 -21.80
CA ASP A 224 -36.39 -2.48 -20.72
C ASP A 224 -34.95 -2.00 -20.98
N GLY A 225 -34.31 -2.53 -22.02
CA GLY A 225 -33.03 -2.08 -22.53
C GLY A 225 -31.85 -2.59 -21.73
N ASP A 226 -31.99 -3.68 -21.00
CA ASP A 226 -30.95 -4.31 -20.17
C ASP A 226 -29.92 -5.13 -20.98
N GLY A 227 -30.17 -5.34 -22.26
CA GLY A 227 -29.34 -6.12 -23.16
C GLY A 227 -29.70 -7.61 -23.26
N VAL A 228 -30.77 -8.06 -22.60
CA VAL A 228 -31.33 -9.42 -22.65
C VAL A 228 -32.65 -9.38 -23.43
N SER A 229 -32.83 -10.30 -24.37
CA SER A 229 -34.09 -10.35 -25.12
C SER A 229 -35.27 -10.86 -24.28
N ASN A 230 -36.48 -10.33 -24.49
CA ASN A 230 -37.72 -10.74 -23.81
C ASN A 230 -37.96 -12.26 -23.88
N GLY A 231 -37.50 -12.90 -24.95
CA GLY A 231 -37.59 -14.34 -25.13
C GLY A 231 -36.66 -15.12 -24.20
N GLN A 232 -35.45 -14.62 -23.98
CA GLN A 232 -34.43 -15.18 -23.10
C GLN A 232 -34.82 -14.98 -21.63
N GLU A 233 -35.26 -13.78 -21.26
CA GLU A 233 -35.75 -13.47 -19.91
C GLU A 233 -36.93 -14.36 -19.48
N LYS A 234 -37.85 -14.66 -20.41
CA LYS A 234 -38.93 -15.61 -20.15
C LYS A 234 -38.45 -17.05 -19.92
N GLU A 235 -37.28 -17.42 -20.47
CA GLU A 235 -36.63 -18.70 -20.19
C GLU A 235 -35.94 -18.69 -18.82
N ASP A 236 -35.36 -17.55 -18.43
CA ASP A 236 -34.65 -17.34 -17.16
C ASP A 236 -35.59 -17.10 -15.97
N GLY A 237 -36.80 -16.62 -16.25
CA GLY A 237 -37.82 -16.29 -15.27
C GLY A 237 -37.71 -14.87 -14.72
N THR A 238 -37.10 -13.96 -15.47
CA THR A 238 -36.97 -12.52 -15.18
C THR A 238 -38.05 -11.70 -15.89
N ASP A 239 -38.23 -10.42 -15.53
CA ASP A 239 -39.31 -9.54 -16.02
C ASP A 239 -38.85 -8.63 -17.18
N PRO A 240 -39.34 -8.83 -18.42
CA PRO A 240 -38.95 -8.05 -19.61
C PRO A 240 -39.28 -6.55 -19.63
N LEU A 241 -39.74 -6.02 -18.51
CA LEU A 241 -40.10 -4.61 -18.32
C LEU A 241 -39.38 -4.01 -17.11
N ASP A 242 -38.55 -4.79 -16.41
CA ASP A 242 -37.78 -4.34 -15.25
C ASP A 242 -36.28 -4.42 -15.57
N PRO A 243 -35.61 -3.29 -15.89
CA PRO A 243 -34.22 -3.27 -16.32
C PRO A 243 -33.21 -3.77 -15.28
N CYS A 244 -33.66 -4.03 -14.04
CA CYS A 244 -32.85 -4.59 -12.96
C CYS A 244 -33.20 -6.05 -12.61
N ASP A 245 -34.21 -6.64 -13.26
CA ASP A 245 -34.52 -8.06 -13.12
C ASP A 245 -34.02 -8.81 -14.36
N PHE A 246 -32.75 -9.22 -14.34
CA PHE A 246 -32.14 -9.94 -15.46
C PHE A 246 -31.03 -10.89 -15.02
N VAL A 247 -30.54 -11.70 -15.97
CA VAL A 247 -29.36 -12.56 -15.76
C VAL A 247 -28.19 -12.00 -16.56
N LEU A 248 -27.18 -11.45 -15.87
CA LEU A 248 -26.04 -10.78 -16.50
C LEU A 248 -25.31 -11.63 -17.55
N GLU A 249 -25.14 -12.93 -17.32
CA GLU A 249 -24.49 -13.86 -18.26
C GLU A 249 -25.25 -14.03 -19.60
N HIS A 250 -26.53 -13.62 -19.64
CA HIS A 250 -27.40 -13.77 -20.80
C HIS A 250 -27.61 -12.49 -21.61
N GLN A 251 -26.90 -11.40 -21.28
CA GLN A 251 -26.84 -10.21 -22.14
C GLN A 251 -26.31 -10.60 -23.53
N ASP A 252 -27.20 -10.67 -24.52
CA ASP A 252 -26.93 -11.10 -25.88
C ASP A 252 -27.01 -9.96 -26.90
N CYS A 253 -27.36 -8.76 -26.45
CA CYS A 253 -27.27 -7.51 -27.20
C CYS A 253 -26.65 -6.37 -26.37
N ALA A 254 -26.57 -5.17 -26.95
CA ALA A 254 -25.93 -4.03 -26.29
C ALA A 254 -26.96 -3.29 -25.43
N PRO A 255 -26.75 -3.14 -24.11
CA PRO A 255 -27.68 -2.43 -23.24
C PRO A 255 -27.88 -0.97 -23.65
N SER A 256 -29.07 -0.45 -23.35
CA SER A 256 -29.49 0.92 -23.62
C SER A 256 -28.73 1.95 -22.77
N GLN A 257 -28.75 3.21 -23.18
CA GLN A 257 -28.18 4.29 -22.36
C GLN A 257 -28.99 4.55 -21.09
N GLU A 258 -30.29 4.22 -21.10
CA GLU A 258 -31.15 4.37 -19.92
C GLU A 258 -30.73 3.36 -18.85
N TRP A 259 -30.56 2.09 -19.23
CA TRP A 259 -30.01 1.05 -18.36
C TRP A 259 -28.64 1.40 -17.80
N LYS A 260 -27.71 1.90 -18.65
CA LYS A 260 -26.36 2.29 -18.20
C LYS A 260 -26.35 3.39 -17.13
N ASN A 261 -27.40 4.22 -17.07
CA ASN A 261 -27.51 5.30 -16.09
C ASN A 261 -28.30 4.89 -14.83
N LEU A 262 -28.83 3.66 -14.79
CA LEU A 262 -29.45 3.09 -13.60
C LEU A 262 -28.36 2.58 -12.65
N ASP A 263 -28.80 2.32 -11.43
CA ASP A 263 -28.07 1.74 -10.31
C ASP A 263 -29.03 0.70 -9.74
N CYS A 264 -28.82 -0.56 -10.11
CA CYS A 264 -29.80 -1.62 -9.91
C CYS A 264 -29.75 -2.25 -8.51
N ASP A 265 -28.57 -2.30 -7.89
CA ASP A 265 -28.35 -2.88 -6.56
C ASP A 265 -28.28 -1.82 -5.44
N GLY A 266 -28.21 -0.53 -5.80
CA GLY A 266 -28.25 0.60 -4.90
C GLY A 266 -26.90 0.96 -4.29
N ASP A 267 -25.79 0.42 -4.78
CA ASP A 267 -24.43 0.66 -4.29
C ASP A 267 -23.93 2.10 -4.55
N GLY A 268 -24.65 2.86 -5.39
CA GLY A 268 -24.36 4.23 -5.79
C GLY A 268 -23.46 4.36 -7.02
N VAL A 269 -23.08 3.26 -7.66
CA VAL A 269 -22.38 3.19 -8.95
C VAL A 269 -23.44 2.95 -10.05
N THR A 270 -23.18 3.44 -11.26
CA THR A 270 -24.11 3.17 -12.36
C THR A 270 -23.76 1.86 -13.05
N ASN A 271 -24.77 1.12 -13.55
CA ASN A 271 -24.56 -0.13 -14.28
C ASN A 271 -23.55 0.03 -15.46
N GLY A 272 -23.46 1.23 -16.03
CA GLY A 272 -22.50 1.58 -17.06
C GLY A 272 -21.06 1.65 -16.54
N ASP A 273 -20.85 2.33 -15.42
CA ASP A 273 -19.54 2.47 -14.77
C ASP A 273 -19.07 1.11 -14.21
N GLU A 274 -19.97 0.32 -13.62
CA GLU A 274 -19.65 -1.03 -13.14
C GLU A 274 -19.18 -1.97 -14.25
N LYS A 275 -19.81 -1.88 -15.43
CA LYS A 275 -19.37 -2.64 -16.60
C LYS A 275 -17.98 -2.22 -17.09
N GLU A 276 -17.58 -0.96 -16.88
CA GLU A 276 -16.24 -0.45 -17.18
C GLU A 276 -15.23 -0.90 -16.10
N ASP A 277 -15.63 -0.87 -14.83
CA ASP A 277 -14.83 -1.31 -13.68
C ASP A 277 -14.70 -2.84 -13.57
N GLY A 278 -15.59 -3.57 -14.25
CA GLY A 278 -15.65 -5.02 -14.25
C GLY A 278 -16.33 -5.62 -13.01
N THR A 279 -17.25 -4.86 -12.39
CA THR A 279 -18.10 -5.27 -11.26
C THR A 279 -19.51 -5.69 -11.73
N ASP A 280 -20.31 -6.31 -10.85
CA ASP A 280 -21.63 -6.87 -11.20
C ASP A 280 -22.78 -5.93 -10.80
N PRO A 281 -23.53 -5.36 -11.76
CA PRO A 281 -24.61 -4.41 -11.50
C PRO A 281 -25.81 -4.91 -10.69
N LEU A 282 -25.80 -6.17 -10.29
CA LEU A 282 -26.84 -6.81 -9.48
C LEU A 282 -26.29 -7.29 -8.12
N ASP A 283 -25.01 -7.12 -7.83
CA ASP A 283 -24.39 -7.49 -6.57
C ASP A 283 -23.88 -6.25 -5.84
N SER A 284 -24.68 -5.78 -4.89
CA SER A 284 -24.38 -4.58 -4.09
C SER A 284 -23.05 -4.62 -3.33
N CYS A 285 -22.42 -5.80 -3.20
CA CYS A 285 -21.14 -5.95 -2.54
C CYS A 285 -19.95 -6.03 -3.51
N GLU A 286 -20.21 -6.09 -4.81
CA GLU A 286 -19.20 -6.05 -5.86
C GLU A 286 -19.23 -4.68 -6.53
N TYR A 287 -18.49 -3.71 -6.00
CA TYR A 287 -18.43 -2.37 -6.57
C TYR A 287 -17.08 -1.69 -6.37
N ASN A 288 -16.86 -0.59 -7.10
CA ASN A 288 -15.71 0.26 -6.93
C ASN A 288 -16.07 1.53 -6.14
N PRO A 289 -15.58 1.70 -4.89
CA PRO A 289 -15.88 2.88 -4.08
C PRO A 289 -15.50 4.22 -4.73
N ASP A 290 -14.50 4.26 -5.61
CA ASP A 290 -14.09 5.48 -6.32
C ASP A 290 -15.09 5.91 -7.42
N SER A 291 -15.94 4.98 -7.87
CA SER A 291 -16.94 5.19 -8.93
C SER A 291 -18.34 5.53 -8.40
N VAL A 292 -18.50 5.61 -7.07
CA VAL A 292 -19.77 5.99 -6.45
C VAL A 292 -20.11 7.45 -6.78
N THR A 293 -21.10 7.65 -7.65
CA THR A 293 -21.57 8.98 -8.09
C THR A 293 -23.02 9.28 -7.70
N LEU A 294 -23.77 8.26 -7.29
CA LEU A 294 -25.16 8.34 -6.86
C LEU A 294 -25.29 8.10 -5.34
N PRO A 295 -26.42 8.51 -4.72
CA PRO A 295 -26.68 8.19 -3.32
C PRO A 295 -26.97 6.71 -3.14
N GLN A 296 -26.17 6.05 -2.31
CA GLN A 296 -26.35 4.63 -1.96
C GLN A 296 -27.69 4.40 -1.25
N SER A 297 -28.37 3.29 -1.58
CA SER A 297 -29.73 3.00 -1.15
C SER A 297 -30.09 1.51 -1.26
N GLY A 298 -31.34 1.16 -0.98
CA GLY A 298 -31.87 -0.17 -1.36
C GLY A 298 -31.12 -1.35 -0.73
N ASP A 299 -30.83 -2.34 -1.56
CA ASP A 299 -30.25 -3.63 -1.16
C ASP A 299 -28.84 -3.45 -0.60
N TYR A 300 -28.05 -2.51 -1.13
CA TYR A 300 -26.76 -2.11 -0.57
C TYR A 300 -26.82 -1.74 0.92
N LEU A 301 -27.80 -0.92 1.35
CA LEU A 301 -27.85 -0.48 2.76
C LEU A 301 -28.23 -1.61 3.73
N ASP A 302 -28.96 -2.63 3.23
CA ASP A 302 -29.40 -3.79 4.01
C ASP A 302 -28.37 -4.95 3.95
N ALA A 303 -27.40 -4.88 3.03
CA ALA A 303 -26.31 -5.83 2.89
C ALA A 303 -25.25 -5.68 4.00
N ASP A 304 -24.44 -6.73 4.16
CA ASP A 304 -23.30 -6.87 5.07
C ASP A 304 -22.19 -7.43 4.18
N CYS A 305 -21.46 -6.52 3.53
CA CYS A 305 -20.62 -6.87 2.38
C CYS A 305 -19.27 -7.46 2.75
N ASP A 306 -18.76 -7.13 3.93
CA ASP A 306 -17.52 -7.68 4.47
C ASP A 306 -17.75 -8.87 5.42
N GLY A 307 -19.00 -9.17 5.77
CA GLY A 307 -19.41 -10.33 6.54
C GLY A 307 -19.21 -10.19 8.05
N ASP A 308 -18.95 -8.98 8.54
CA ASP A 308 -18.65 -8.71 9.94
C ASP A 308 -19.90 -8.75 10.85
N GLY A 309 -21.10 -8.82 10.26
CA GLY A 309 -22.37 -8.84 10.97
C GLY A 309 -22.99 -7.45 11.23
N VAL A 310 -22.43 -6.39 10.67
CA VAL A 310 -22.96 -5.03 10.62
C VAL A 310 -23.45 -4.78 9.19
N THR A 311 -24.57 -4.08 9.03
CA THR A 311 -25.04 -3.73 7.69
C THR A 311 -24.34 -2.48 7.19
N ASN A 312 -24.06 -2.35 5.89
CA ASN A 312 -23.44 -1.18 5.29
C ASN A 312 -24.13 0.13 5.70
N GLY A 313 -25.45 0.12 5.85
CA GLY A 313 -26.22 1.29 6.31
C GLY A 313 -25.91 1.71 7.75
N ASP A 314 -25.69 0.75 8.65
CA ASP A 314 -25.28 1.00 10.04
C ASP A 314 -23.82 1.48 10.08
N GLU A 315 -22.95 0.94 9.23
CA GLU A 315 -21.55 1.35 9.12
C GLU A 315 -21.37 2.76 8.57
N ILE A 316 -22.15 3.15 7.57
CA ILE A 316 -22.20 4.54 7.08
C ILE A 316 -22.64 5.51 8.19
N GLU A 317 -23.59 5.11 9.04
CA GLU A 317 -23.98 5.92 10.20
C GLU A 317 -22.85 5.98 11.25
N ASP A 318 -22.14 4.88 11.42
CA ASP A 318 -21.05 4.71 12.37
C ASP A 318 -19.71 5.31 11.93
N GLY A 319 -19.55 5.56 10.63
CA GLY A 319 -18.33 6.03 10.00
C GLY A 319 -17.24 4.97 9.89
N THR A 320 -17.64 3.71 9.73
CA THR A 320 -16.76 2.55 9.47
C THR A 320 -16.85 2.12 7.99
N ASP A 321 -15.97 1.24 7.52
CA ASP A 321 -15.81 0.87 6.11
C ASP A 321 -16.55 -0.42 5.74
N PRO A 322 -17.61 -0.38 4.90
CA PRO A 322 -18.42 -1.55 4.55
C PRO A 322 -17.74 -2.68 3.77
N LEU A 323 -16.46 -2.52 3.45
CA LEU A 323 -15.64 -3.53 2.76
C LEU A 323 -14.47 -4.03 3.63
N ASP A 324 -14.31 -3.53 4.86
CA ASP A 324 -13.26 -3.94 5.78
C ASP A 324 -13.85 -4.56 7.05
N SER A 325 -13.88 -5.89 7.08
CA SER A 325 -14.45 -6.70 8.16
C SER A 325 -13.87 -6.46 9.57
N CYS A 326 -12.78 -5.70 9.66
CA CYS A 326 -12.14 -5.32 10.92
C CYS A 326 -12.31 -3.84 11.28
N ASP A 327 -12.94 -3.03 10.43
CA ASP A 327 -13.37 -1.66 10.74
C ASP A 327 -14.86 -1.66 11.04
N PHE A 328 -15.25 -1.91 12.29
CA PHE A 328 -16.67 -1.91 12.67
C PHE A 328 -16.88 -1.47 14.11
N LYS A 329 -18.15 -1.30 14.51
CA LYS A 329 -18.53 -1.13 15.92
C LYS A 329 -19.21 -2.37 16.46
N LEU A 330 -18.62 -2.96 17.49
CA LEU A 330 -19.15 -4.19 18.10
C LEU A 330 -20.60 -4.05 18.60
N GLU A 331 -21.04 -2.86 19.05
CA GLU A 331 -22.44 -2.63 19.42
C GLU A 331 -23.45 -2.63 18.27
N SER A 332 -22.99 -2.47 17.02
CA SER A 332 -23.79 -2.39 15.80
C SER A 332 -23.89 -3.72 15.06
N GLN A 333 -23.19 -4.75 15.54
CA GLN A 333 -23.27 -6.11 15.00
C GLN A 333 -24.66 -6.73 15.29
N THR A 334 -25.60 -6.54 14.36
CA THR A 334 -26.99 -7.01 14.49
C THR A 334 -27.33 -8.20 13.59
N VAL A 335 -26.52 -8.44 12.56
CA VAL A 335 -26.57 -9.59 11.66
C VAL A 335 -25.64 -10.69 12.19
N THR A 336 -25.77 -11.91 11.67
CA THR A 336 -24.87 -13.01 12.07
C THR A 336 -23.62 -12.94 11.22
N PRO A 337 -22.42 -12.76 11.82
CA PRO A 337 -21.18 -12.70 11.06
C PRO A 337 -20.93 -13.99 10.29
N ASP A 338 -20.22 -13.85 9.20
CA ASP A 338 -19.93 -14.91 8.26
C ASP A 338 -18.72 -15.76 8.71
N SER A 339 -18.34 -16.77 7.92
CA SER A 339 -17.18 -17.62 8.27
C SER A 339 -15.83 -16.93 8.08
N THR A 340 -15.72 -15.98 7.15
CA THR A 340 -14.46 -15.25 6.95
C THR A 340 -14.14 -14.36 8.14
N TRP A 341 -15.13 -13.62 8.65
CA TRP A 341 -14.97 -12.84 9.87
C TRP A 341 -14.68 -13.72 11.09
N ILE A 342 -15.38 -14.86 11.24
CA ILE A 342 -15.19 -15.78 12.37
C ILE A 342 -13.75 -16.33 12.45
N ASP A 343 -13.14 -16.63 11.30
CA ASP A 343 -11.79 -17.18 11.21
C ASP A 343 -10.69 -16.09 11.17
N ALA A 344 -11.07 -14.82 11.06
CA ALA A 344 -10.16 -13.67 11.08
C ALA A 344 -9.72 -13.32 12.51
N ASP A 345 -8.68 -12.50 12.61
CA ASP A 345 -8.08 -11.94 13.83
C ASP A 345 -7.87 -10.45 13.55
N CYS A 346 -8.83 -9.63 13.99
CA CYS A 346 -8.91 -8.23 13.56
C CYS A 346 -7.97 -7.31 14.32
N ASP A 347 -7.68 -7.58 15.59
CA ASP A 347 -6.77 -6.80 16.40
C ASP A 347 -5.33 -7.35 16.42
N GLY A 348 -5.13 -8.57 15.91
CA GLY A 348 -3.84 -9.20 15.69
C GLY A 348 -3.23 -9.78 16.97
N ASP A 349 -4.03 -10.11 17.97
CA ASP A 349 -3.62 -10.71 19.25
C ASP A 349 -3.35 -12.23 19.18
N GLY A 350 -3.63 -12.85 18.02
CA GLY A 350 -3.47 -14.27 17.74
C GLY A 350 -4.67 -15.15 18.12
N VAL A 351 -5.79 -14.55 18.52
CA VAL A 351 -7.08 -15.20 18.79
C VAL A 351 -8.02 -14.90 17.62
N THR A 352 -8.86 -15.86 17.24
CA THR A 352 -9.85 -15.58 16.18
C THR A 352 -11.05 -14.84 16.76
N ASN A 353 -11.66 -13.95 15.98
CA ASN A 353 -12.87 -13.22 16.36
C ASN A 353 -13.98 -14.17 16.84
N GLY A 354 -14.06 -15.38 16.26
CA GLY A 354 -14.96 -16.44 16.67
C GLY A 354 -14.68 -17.00 18.07
N ASP A 355 -13.42 -17.26 18.40
CA ASP A 355 -13.00 -17.74 19.72
C ASP A 355 -13.19 -16.66 20.78
N GLU A 356 -12.88 -15.41 20.46
CA GLU A 356 -13.10 -14.26 21.33
C GLU A 356 -14.57 -14.04 21.68
N LYS A 357 -15.46 -14.21 20.69
CA LYS A 357 -16.91 -14.17 20.94
C LYS A 357 -17.39 -15.30 21.84
N GLU A 358 -16.73 -16.46 21.83
CA GLU A 358 -17.01 -17.56 22.77
C GLU A 358 -16.47 -17.26 24.18
N ASP A 359 -15.28 -16.67 24.26
CA ASP A 359 -14.60 -16.30 25.50
C ASP A 359 -15.17 -15.03 26.16
N GLY A 360 -15.86 -14.20 25.37
CA GLY A 360 -16.46 -12.93 25.78
C GLY A 360 -15.45 -11.78 25.85
N THR A 361 -14.43 -11.82 25.01
CA THR A 361 -13.43 -10.77 24.79
C THR A 361 -13.79 -9.92 23.56
N ASP A 362 -13.07 -8.83 23.30
CA ASP A 362 -13.41 -7.82 22.28
C ASP A 362 -12.50 -7.95 21.05
N PRO A 363 -13.02 -8.38 19.88
CA PRO A 363 -12.21 -8.63 18.67
C PRO A 363 -11.52 -7.44 18.03
N LEU A 364 -11.68 -6.25 18.62
CA LEU A 364 -11.06 -5.00 18.18
C LEU A 364 -10.12 -4.41 19.25
N ASP A 365 -9.99 -5.06 20.42
CA ASP A 365 -9.10 -4.63 21.50
C ASP A 365 -7.99 -5.67 21.71
N PRO A 366 -6.77 -5.44 21.16
CA PRO A 366 -5.67 -6.39 21.22
C PRO A 366 -5.16 -6.70 22.64
N CYS A 367 -5.68 -5.99 23.65
CA CYS A 367 -5.39 -6.19 25.06
C CYS A 367 -6.54 -6.85 25.84
N ASP A 368 -7.70 -7.07 25.23
CA ASP A 368 -8.80 -7.84 25.81
C ASP A 368 -8.86 -9.19 25.13
N TYR A 369 -8.09 -10.16 25.62
CA TYR A 369 -8.08 -11.51 25.06
C TYR A 369 -7.83 -12.60 26.08
N ASN A 370 -8.05 -13.85 25.68
CA ASN A 370 -7.77 -15.02 26.50
C ASN A 370 -6.47 -15.71 26.03
N PRO A 371 -5.37 -15.65 26.82
CA PRO A 371 -4.10 -16.28 26.44
C PRO A 371 -4.17 -17.79 26.20
N GLU A 372 -5.17 -18.51 26.73
CA GLU A 372 -5.36 -19.94 26.47
C GLU A 372 -5.93 -20.24 25.07
N SER A 373 -6.49 -19.23 24.40
CA SER A 373 -7.18 -19.33 23.11
C SER A 373 -6.34 -18.83 21.92
N VAL A 374 -5.12 -18.35 22.17
CA VAL A 374 -4.17 -17.94 21.12
C VAL A 374 -3.81 -19.16 20.25
N THR A 375 -4.19 -19.13 18.98
CA THR A 375 -3.92 -20.20 18.00
C THR A 375 -3.23 -19.72 16.73
N LEU A 376 -3.22 -18.41 16.49
CA LEU A 376 -2.57 -17.75 15.37
C LEU A 376 -1.29 -17.02 15.83
N PRO A 377 -0.37 -16.68 14.90
CA PRO A 377 0.75 -15.79 15.20
C PRO A 377 0.26 -14.37 15.45
N GLN A 378 0.76 -13.74 16.51
CA GLN A 378 0.50 -12.35 16.85
C GLN A 378 1.09 -11.36 15.83
N SER A 379 0.45 -10.21 15.69
CA SER A 379 0.85 -9.15 14.77
C SER A 379 1.97 -8.27 15.36
N ALA A 380 2.71 -7.59 14.48
CA ALA A 380 3.72 -6.62 14.90
C ALA A 380 3.12 -5.42 15.66
N ASN A 381 1.85 -5.09 15.41
CA ASN A 381 1.14 -4.05 16.16
C ASN A 381 0.94 -4.50 17.60
N TRP A 382 0.38 -5.71 17.79
CA TRP A 382 0.22 -6.33 19.10
C TRP A 382 1.55 -6.45 19.86
N GLU A 383 2.62 -6.91 19.20
CA GLU A 383 3.96 -7.04 19.77
C GLU A 383 4.52 -5.72 20.34
N SER A 384 4.11 -4.58 19.76
CA SER A 384 4.57 -3.24 20.17
C SER A 384 3.73 -2.57 21.25
N LEU A 385 2.58 -3.15 21.60
CA LEU A 385 1.71 -2.66 22.67
C LEU A 385 2.26 -3.02 24.04
N ASP A 386 1.73 -2.35 25.06
CA ASP A 386 2.02 -2.54 26.49
C ASP A 386 0.66 -2.65 27.17
N CYS A 387 0.08 -3.85 27.11
CA CYS A 387 -1.34 -4.07 27.41
C CYS A 387 -1.68 -3.91 28.89
N ASP A 388 -0.76 -4.26 29.77
CA ASP A 388 -0.93 -4.12 31.22
C ASP A 388 -0.40 -2.77 31.76
N GLY A 389 0.35 -2.03 30.93
CA GLY A 389 0.85 -0.69 31.17
C GLY A 389 2.09 -0.63 32.05
N ASP A 390 2.85 -1.72 32.18
CA ASP A 390 4.03 -1.79 33.04
C ASP A 390 5.33 -1.26 32.39
N GLY A 391 5.27 -0.93 31.10
CA GLY A 391 6.36 -0.36 30.31
C GLY A 391 7.20 -1.37 29.54
N ASN A 392 6.89 -2.66 29.65
CA ASN A 392 7.45 -3.74 28.84
C ASN A 392 6.51 -4.06 27.68
N PRO A 393 6.96 -3.99 26.42
CA PRO A 393 6.11 -4.35 25.29
C PRO A 393 5.82 -5.84 25.25
N ASN A 394 4.63 -6.18 24.76
CA ASN A 394 4.09 -7.54 24.67
C ASN A 394 5.07 -8.59 24.07
N ASP A 395 5.97 -8.19 23.15
CA ASP A 395 6.97 -9.08 22.52
C ASP A 395 8.03 -9.62 23.50
N THR A 396 8.33 -8.85 24.53
CA THR A 396 9.37 -9.08 25.53
C THR A 396 8.80 -9.22 26.95
N ASP A 397 7.51 -8.99 27.08
CA ASP A 397 6.70 -9.14 28.28
C ASP A 397 6.38 -10.64 28.57
N PRO A 398 6.82 -11.16 29.73
CA PRO A 398 6.47 -12.50 30.18
C PRO A 398 5.00 -12.71 30.56
N ASP A 399 4.30 -11.66 31.01
CA ASP A 399 2.93 -11.64 31.51
C ASP A 399 2.08 -10.48 30.87
N PRO A 400 1.83 -10.44 29.53
CA PRO A 400 1.33 -9.24 28.80
C PRO A 400 0.00 -8.62 29.23
N LEU A 401 -0.79 -9.31 30.07
CA LEU A 401 -2.09 -8.84 30.56
C LEU A 401 -2.08 -8.51 32.06
N THR A 402 -0.99 -8.82 32.77
CA THR A 402 -0.96 -8.74 34.22
C THR A 402 0.40 -8.36 34.79
N VAL A 403 0.43 -7.15 35.34
CA VAL A 403 1.62 -6.65 36.03
C VAL A 403 2.12 -7.52 37.17
N ASN A 404 3.39 -7.91 37.08
CA ASN A 404 4.02 -8.77 38.08
C ASN A 404 5.41 -8.28 38.53
N ALA A 405 5.76 -8.59 39.77
CA ALA A 405 7.13 -8.48 40.27
C ALA A 405 7.42 -9.71 41.14
N ASN A 406 8.53 -10.37 40.86
CA ASN A 406 8.94 -11.64 41.42
C ASN A 406 10.05 -11.45 42.48
N ASP A 407 10.02 -12.24 43.54
CA ASP A 407 11.02 -12.13 44.61
C ASP A 407 12.46 -12.43 44.14
N ASP A 408 13.41 -11.58 44.53
CA ASP A 408 14.84 -11.72 44.22
C ASP A 408 15.65 -12.37 45.33
N PHE A 409 16.83 -12.88 44.97
CA PHE A 409 17.75 -13.52 45.91
C PHE A 409 19.20 -13.08 45.69
N GLY A 410 19.93 -12.85 46.77
CA GLY A 410 21.36 -12.56 46.75
C GLY A 410 22.08 -13.04 48.00
N SER A 411 23.41 -12.98 47.98
CA SER A 411 24.23 -13.30 49.15
C SER A 411 25.52 -12.48 49.17
N THR A 412 25.93 -12.03 50.35
CA THR A 412 27.20 -11.30 50.53
C THR A 412 27.71 -11.42 51.97
N PRO A 413 29.03 -11.33 52.22
CA PRO A 413 29.53 -11.11 53.58
C PRO A 413 29.03 -9.78 54.16
N ALA A 414 29.02 -9.65 55.49
CA ALA A 414 28.70 -8.38 56.13
C ALA A 414 29.65 -7.27 55.64
N THR A 415 29.17 -6.03 55.55
CA THR A 415 29.94 -4.84 55.11
C THR A 415 30.45 -4.84 53.66
N ILE A 416 30.25 -5.91 52.90
CA ILE A 416 30.61 -6.00 51.48
C ILE A 416 29.37 -5.69 50.63
N GLU A 417 29.52 -4.75 49.70
CA GLU A 417 28.46 -4.38 48.76
C GLU A 417 28.08 -5.56 47.87
N VAL A 418 26.77 -5.71 47.62
CA VAL A 418 26.23 -6.61 46.61
C VAL A 418 25.33 -5.84 45.66
N ALA A 419 25.47 -6.12 44.38
CA ALA A 419 24.60 -5.61 43.33
C ALA A 419 23.69 -6.75 42.85
N ILE A 420 22.38 -6.52 42.82
CA ILE A 420 21.37 -7.49 42.39
C ILE A 420 20.54 -6.80 41.30
N ASN A 421 20.38 -7.42 40.13
CA ASN A 421 19.44 -6.95 39.12
C ASN A 421 18.05 -7.45 39.49
N ILE A 422 17.16 -6.55 39.90
CA ILE A 422 15.82 -6.91 40.39
C ILE A 422 14.77 -6.83 39.29
N LEU A 423 15.14 -6.35 38.11
CA LEU A 423 14.25 -6.30 36.95
C LEU A 423 14.50 -7.46 35.96
N GLU A 424 15.38 -8.40 36.29
CA GLU A 424 15.73 -9.51 35.38
C GLU A 424 14.61 -10.55 35.26
N ASN A 425 13.82 -10.71 36.31
CA ASN A 425 12.72 -11.64 36.46
C ASN A 425 11.41 -10.94 36.81
N ASP A 426 11.40 -9.60 36.83
CA ASP A 426 10.19 -8.81 36.92
C ASP A 426 9.68 -8.52 35.51
N ASP A 427 8.43 -8.10 35.47
CA ASP A 427 7.74 -7.72 34.25
C ASP A 427 8.24 -6.39 33.68
N PHE A 428 8.81 -5.54 34.54
CA PHE A 428 9.23 -4.19 34.21
C PHE A 428 10.63 -4.10 33.60
N LEU A 429 10.81 -3.21 32.62
CA LEU A 429 12.11 -2.87 32.07
C LEU A 429 12.81 -1.70 32.77
N PRO A 430 14.16 -1.62 32.79
CA PRO A 430 14.88 -0.44 33.29
C PRO A 430 14.82 0.73 32.30
N ASN A 431 15.03 1.99 32.75
CA ASN A 431 14.91 3.17 31.85
C ASN A 431 15.96 3.23 30.72
N SER A 432 17.07 2.47 30.82
CA SER A 432 18.05 2.39 29.74
C SER A 432 17.76 1.30 28.71
N ALA A 433 16.78 0.43 28.95
CA ALA A 433 16.37 -0.57 27.98
C ALA A 433 15.74 0.14 26.76
N PRO A 434 16.19 -0.18 25.53
CA PRO A 434 15.74 0.52 24.32
C PRO A 434 14.26 0.26 23.98
N ASN A 435 13.70 -0.86 24.44
CA ASN A 435 12.31 -1.26 24.28
C ASN A 435 11.40 -0.82 25.44
N ASN A 436 11.91 -0.13 26.47
CA ASN A 436 11.05 0.40 27.53
C ASN A 436 10.18 1.54 26.99
N VAL A 437 8.87 1.33 26.91
CA VAL A 437 7.88 2.32 26.45
C VAL A 437 7.36 3.21 27.58
N GLY A 438 7.78 2.92 28.81
CA GLY A 438 7.41 3.58 30.06
C GLY A 438 8.47 4.50 30.68
N VAL A 439 8.23 4.85 31.95
CA VAL A 439 9.27 5.39 32.85
C VAL A 439 9.21 4.61 34.15
N THR A 440 10.27 3.88 34.42
CA THR A 440 10.40 3.00 35.57
C THR A 440 10.87 3.78 36.78
N ASN A 441 10.12 3.63 37.88
CA ASN A 441 10.49 4.15 39.19
C ASN A 441 10.46 3.04 40.23
N ILE A 442 11.61 2.81 40.88
CA ILE A 442 11.75 1.80 41.92
C ILE A 442 11.95 2.48 43.27
N GLU A 443 11.19 2.05 44.27
CA GLU A 443 11.34 2.54 45.63
C GLU A 443 11.24 1.46 46.69
N ARG A 444 11.94 1.66 47.81
CA ARG A 444 11.82 0.80 48.98
C ARG A 444 10.57 1.17 49.78
N ILE A 445 9.68 0.21 49.93
CA ILE A 445 8.45 0.32 50.71
C ILE A 445 8.51 -0.43 52.05
N GLY A 446 9.51 -1.30 52.26
CA GLY A 446 9.64 -2.07 53.51
C GLY A 446 10.90 -2.94 53.63
N GLY A 447 10.81 -4.02 54.42
CA GLY A 447 11.88 -5.00 54.64
C GLY A 447 12.60 -4.88 55.98
N SER A 448 13.37 -5.91 56.35
CA SER A 448 14.16 -5.97 57.60
C SER A 448 15.58 -5.40 57.49
N ALA A 449 16.07 -5.14 56.29
CA ALA A 449 17.42 -4.61 56.03
C ALA A 449 17.64 -3.23 56.69
N VAL A 450 18.67 -3.08 57.51
CA VAL A 450 19.08 -1.81 58.13
C VAL A 450 20.26 -1.15 57.42
N GLY A 451 20.95 -1.89 56.54
CA GLY A 451 22.01 -1.40 55.65
C GLY A 451 21.58 -0.30 54.66
N VAL A 452 22.55 0.19 53.90
CA VAL A 452 22.32 1.22 52.87
C VAL A 452 21.83 0.54 51.59
N VAL A 453 20.66 0.97 51.10
CA VAL A 453 20.04 0.49 49.85
C VAL A 453 20.00 1.64 48.85
N VAL A 454 20.48 1.41 47.63
CA VAL A 454 20.42 2.38 46.53
C VAL A 454 19.85 1.67 45.28
N PHE A 455 18.74 2.18 44.76
CA PHE A 455 18.14 1.73 43.51
C PHE A 455 18.70 2.53 42.34
N ASN A 456 18.93 1.85 41.22
CA ASN A 456 19.21 2.47 39.95
C ASN A 456 18.09 2.15 38.95
N ASN A 457 17.15 3.09 38.79
CA ASN A 457 16.03 2.95 37.86
C ASN A 457 16.50 2.80 36.40
N ASP A 458 17.70 3.30 36.05
CA ASP A 458 18.20 3.22 34.69
C ASP A 458 18.72 1.83 34.34
N THR A 459 19.15 1.04 35.32
CA THR A 459 19.76 -0.27 35.08
C THR A 459 19.02 -1.44 35.73
N GLY A 460 18.02 -1.18 36.59
CA GLY A 460 17.31 -2.21 37.35
C GLY A 460 18.12 -2.81 38.51
N PHE A 461 19.32 -2.29 38.78
CA PHE A 461 20.18 -2.80 39.84
C PHE A 461 19.89 -2.15 41.20
N VAL A 462 19.93 -2.97 42.24
CA VAL A 462 19.98 -2.56 43.64
C VAL A 462 21.37 -2.83 44.19
N ASN A 463 22.02 -1.76 44.67
CA ASN A 463 23.24 -1.86 45.45
C ASN A 463 22.91 -1.86 46.94
N TYR A 464 23.33 -2.91 47.63
CA TYR A 464 23.11 -3.08 49.06
C TYR A 464 24.42 -3.25 49.83
N ILE A 465 24.64 -2.42 50.85
CA ILE A 465 25.76 -2.55 51.78
C ILE A 465 25.19 -2.92 53.16
N PRO A 466 25.37 -4.17 53.63
CA PRO A 466 24.85 -4.62 54.91
C PRO A 466 25.58 -3.95 56.08
N GLU A 467 24.86 -3.65 57.17
CA GLU A 467 25.50 -3.27 58.43
C GLU A 467 26.09 -4.48 59.14
N THR A 468 27.08 -4.24 60.00
CA THR A 468 27.70 -5.28 60.84
C THR A 468 26.68 -6.00 61.73
N SER A 469 25.61 -5.32 62.14
CA SER A 469 24.54 -5.89 62.98
C SER A 469 23.71 -6.98 62.29
N GLU A 470 23.87 -7.14 60.97
CA GLU A 470 23.13 -8.09 60.13
C GLU A 470 23.91 -9.37 59.80
N SER A 471 25.17 -9.49 60.28
CA SER A 471 25.99 -10.69 60.04
C SER A 471 25.32 -11.98 60.54
N ASN A 472 25.48 -13.07 59.78
CA ASN A 472 24.87 -14.38 60.03
C ASN A 472 23.33 -14.35 60.10
N SER A 473 22.71 -13.52 59.25
CA SER A 473 21.26 -13.42 59.15
C SER A 473 20.80 -13.34 57.70
N THR A 474 19.51 -13.55 57.46
CA THR A 474 18.88 -13.23 56.17
C THR A 474 18.08 -11.96 56.37
N VAL A 475 18.33 -10.97 55.53
CA VAL A 475 17.60 -9.70 55.54
C VAL A 475 16.70 -9.60 54.32
N SER A 476 15.64 -8.80 54.42
CA SER A 476 14.75 -8.53 53.29
C SER A 476 14.67 -7.05 52.96
N ILE A 477 14.50 -6.73 51.68
CA ILE A 477 14.15 -5.40 51.17
C ILE A 477 12.84 -5.59 50.40
N VAL A 478 11.77 -4.93 50.83
CA VAL A 478 10.50 -4.93 50.08
C VAL A 478 10.48 -3.68 49.22
N TYR A 479 10.35 -3.85 47.91
CA TYR A 479 10.33 -2.76 46.94
C TYR A 479 8.99 -2.70 46.20
N GLN A 480 8.74 -1.53 45.62
CA GLN A 480 7.68 -1.30 44.64
C GLN A 480 8.36 -0.79 43.37
N VAL A 481 7.99 -1.37 42.25
CA VAL A 481 8.35 -0.89 40.91
C VAL A 481 7.08 -0.38 40.24
N CYS A 482 7.18 0.73 39.52
CA CYS A 482 6.06 1.33 38.81
C CYS A 482 6.49 1.86 37.44
N ASN A 483 5.60 1.73 36.45
CA ASN A 483 5.56 2.60 35.28
C ASN A 483 4.77 3.85 35.62
N ILE A 484 5.41 5.01 35.53
CA ILE A 484 4.80 6.29 35.94
C ILE A 484 4.27 7.13 34.76
N LEU A 485 4.41 6.65 33.53
CA LEU A 485 3.83 7.31 32.35
C LEU A 485 2.29 7.16 32.28
N PRO A 486 1.71 5.96 32.43
CA PRO A 486 0.25 5.83 32.50
C PRO A 486 -0.32 6.55 33.74
N ASP A 487 -1.51 7.14 33.60
CA ASP A 487 -2.25 7.82 34.68
C ASP A 487 -3.59 7.12 34.94
N PRO A 488 -3.75 6.37 36.04
CA PRO A 488 -2.81 6.22 37.16
C PRO A 488 -1.62 5.28 36.85
N SER A 489 -0.52 5.44 37.61
CA SER A 489 0.67 4.59 37.48
C SER A 489 0.35 3.11 37.77
N VAL A 490 0.95 2.22 36.97
CA VAL A 490 0.89 0.76 37.13
C VAL A 490 2.07 0.32 37.98
N CYS A 491 1.83 -0.52 38.99
CA CYS A 491 2.86 -0.89 39.96
C CYS A 491 2.72 -2.33 40.47
N ALA A 492 3.85 -3.00 40.70
CA ALA A 492 3.95 -4.27 41.43
C ALA A 492 4.92 -4.19 42.61
N THR A 493 4.89 -5.19 43.49
CA THR A 493 5.75 -5.25 44.68
C THR A 493 6.33 -6.63 44.87
N ALA A 494 7.64 -6.69 45.15
CA ALA A 494 8.34 -7.92 45.48
C ALA A 494 9.36 -7.73 46.62
N THR A 495 10.01 -8.83 47.01
CA THR A 495 10.95 -8.88 48.12
C THR A 495 12.29 -9.45 47.69
N ILE A 496 13.36 -8.68 47.91
CA ILE A 496 14.74 -9.15 47.81
C ILE A 496 15.12 -9.85 49.11
N TYR A 497 15.55 -11.11 49.06
CA TYR A 497 16.11 -11.85 50.19
C TYR A 497 17.64 -11.96 50.05
N ILE A 498 18.37 -11.42 51.04
CA ILE A 498 19.83 -11.40 51.01
C ILE A 498 20.38 -12.20 52.19
N GLU A 499 21.11 -13.27 51.90
CA GLU A 499 21.85 -14.04 52.92
C GLU A 499 23.16 -13.32 53.26
N ILE A 500 23.28 -12.88 54.53
CA ILE A 500 24.47 -12.20 55.03
C ILE A 500 25.37 -13.22 55.74
N GLY A 501 26.46 -13.58 55.08
CA GLY A 501 27.47 -14.48 55.62
C GLY A 501 28.30 -13.84 56.74
N ALA A 502 28.94 -14.69 57.55
CA ALA A 502 30.06 -14.23 58.38
C ALA A 502 31.21 -13.73 57.49
N ASN A 503 31.98 -12.76 57.98
CA ASN A 503 33.25 -12.40 57.34
C ASN A 503 34.21 -13.60 57.40
N ALA A 504 34.98 -13.84 56.34
CA ALA A 504 35.98 -14.89 56.31
C ALA A 504 37.31 -14.36 56.86
N LEU A 505 37.84 -15.00 57.90
CA LEU A 505 39.12 -14.66 58.50
C LEU A 505 40.05 -15.86 58.38
N ASP A 506 41.27 -15.64 57.89
CA ASP A 506 42.31 -16.68 57.74
C ASP A 506 43.63 -16.17 58.31
N ALA A 507 44.01 -16.69 59.48
CA ALA A 507 45.29 -16.43 60.13
C ALA A 507 46.29 -17.51 59.71
N VAL A 508 47.43 -17.11 59.13
CA VAL A 508 48.40 -18.00 58.51
C VAL A 508 49.71 -18.02 59.31
N ASP A 509 50.24 -19.22 59.58
CA ASP A 509 51.48 -19.40 60.35
C ASP A 509 52.67 -18.60 59.75
N ASP A 510 53.45 -17.94 60.63
CA ASP A 510 54.60 -17.11 60.27
C ASP A 510 55.95 -17.75 60.64
N THR A 511 57.02 -17.37 59.95
CA THR A 511 58.39 -17.83 60.27
C THR A 511 59.44 -16.71 60.13
N PHE A 512 60.29 -16.55 61.15
CA PHE A 512 61.38 -15.57 61.21
C PHE A 512 62.66 -16.14 61.86
N THR A 513 63.78 -15.42 61.78
CA THR A 513 65.08 -15.81 62.36
C THR A 513 65.72 -14.66 63.17
N ALA A 514 66.54 -15.01 64.18
CA ALA A 514 67.28 -14.06 65.04
C ALA A 514 68.63 -14.66 65.52
N GLU A 515 69.54 -13.86 66.06
CA GLU A 515 70.86 -14.31 66.57
C GLU A 515 71.04 -14.08 68.08
N THR A 516 71.85 -14.91 68.75
CA THR A 516 72.12 -14.79 70.19
C THR A 516 73.02 -13.59 70.49
N GLY A 517 72.49 -12.58 71.19
CA GLY A 517 73.31 -11.50 71.76
C GLY A 517 72.61 -10.15 71.77
N ASP A 518 71.77 -9.89 70.77
CA ASP A 518 70.97 -8.68 70.65
C ASP A 518 69.52 -8.97 71.01
N GLY A 519 68.96 -8.24 71.97
CA GLY A 519 67.51 -8.22 72.20
C GLY A 519 66.88 -7.01 71.54
N GLY A 520 65.65 -7.16 71.03
CA GLY A 520 64.94 -6.11 70.31
C GLY A 520 63.89 -6.66 69.32
N THR A 521 63.24 -5.77 68.58
CA THR A 521 62.31 -6.11 67.50
C THR A 521 63.07 -6.71 66.32
N ILE A 522 62.60 -7.85 65.80
CA ILE A 522 63.10 -8.47 64.56
C ILE A 522 62.65 -7.58 63.39
N PRO A 523 63.55 -7.13 62.49
CA PRO A 523 63.16 -6.36 61.31
C PRO A 523 62.17 -7.13 60.41
N ASN A 524 61.20 -6.42 59.81
CA ASN A 524 60.22 -6.97 58.86
C ASN A 524 59.40 -8.17 59.39
N SER A 525 59.13 -8.22 60.69
CA SER A 525 58.50 -9.37 61.36
C SER A 525 57.02 -9.19 61.69
N ASN A 526 56.24 -8.57 60.78
CA ASN A 526 54.83 -8.34 61.02
C ASN A 526 54.01 -9.62 60.70
N VAL A 527 53.31 -10.12 61.73
CA VAL A 527 52.49 -11.35 61.66
C VAL A 527 51.26 -11.21 60.76
N LEU A 528 50.82 -9.99 60.45
CA LEU A 528 49.61 -9.78 59.65
C LEU A 528 49.85 -9.81 58.13
N THR A 529 51.10 -10.03 57.69
CA THR A 529 51.48 -9.80 56.28
C THR A 529 50.99 -10.88 55.32
N ASN A 530 50.67 -12.06 55.83
CA ASN A 530 50.18 -13.24 55.11
C ASN A 530 48.74 -13.63 55.53
N ASP A 531 48.14 -12.91 56.47
CA ASP A 531 46.77 -13.09 56.96
C ASP A 531 45.76 -12.39 56.03
N THR A 532 44.55 -12.94 55.91
CA THR A 532 43.49 -12.35 55.08
C THR A 532 42.16 -12.15 55.82
N TYR A 533 41.43 -11.09 55.44
CA TYR A 533 40.07 -10.77 55.84
C TYR A 533 39.22 -10.58 54.57
N ASN A 534 38.23 -11.46 54.38
CA ASN A 534 37.46 -11.59 53.14
C ASN A 534 38.34 -11.74 51.87
N GLY A 535 39.53 -12.35 52.01
CA GLY A 535 40.48 -12.60 50.91
C GLY A 535 41.48 -11.46 50.64
N GLU A 536 41.31 -10.30 51.29
CA GLU A 536 42.24 -9.17 51.20
C GLU A 536 43.22 -9.15 52.39
N PRO A 537 44.42 -8.56 52.24
CA PRO A 537 45.41 -8.48 53.32
C PRO A 537 44.83 -7.81 54.58
N VAL A 538 45.00 -8.46 55.73
CA VAL A 538 44.39 -7.96 56.97
C VAL A 538 45.06 -6.68 57.48
N SER A 539 44.26 -5.75 58.02
CA SER A 539 44.75 -4.53 58.67
C SER A 539 44.31 -4.47 60.14
N LEU A 540 45.07 -3.72 60.97
CA LEU A 540 44.71 -3.50 62.38
C LEU A 540 43.45 -2.62 62.57
N GLU A 541 42.86 -2.09 61.49
CA GLU A 541 41.56 -1.42 61.55
C GLU A 541 40.40 -2.43 61.48
N ASP A 542 40.63 -3.59 60.85
CA ASP A 542 39.62 -4.64 60.61
C ASP A 542 39.66 -5.75 61.68
N VAL A 543 40.82 -5.95 62.33
CA VAL A 543 41.00 -7.01 63.34
C VAL A 543 41.62 -6.53 64.64
N VAL A 544 41.24 -7.19 65.73
CA VAL A 544 41.89 -7.10 67.03
C VAL A 544 42.94 -8.20 67.14
N LEU A 545 44.21 -7.81 67.04
CA LEU A 545 45.35 -8.71 67.26
C LEU A 545 45.60 -8.93 68.76
N THR A 546 45.62 -10.19 69.19
CA THR A 546 45.94 -10.58 70.57
C THR A 546 46.98 -11.69 70.60
N SER A 547 47.88 -11.64 71.58
CA SER A 547 48.87 -12.69 71.83
C SER A 547 49.23 -12.74 73.32
N THR A 548 49.77 -13.87 73.76
CA THR A 548 50.33 -13.99 75.12
C THR A 548 51.86 -14.05 75.02
N PRO A 549 52.60 -13.04 75.51
CA PRO A 549 54.06 -13.06 75.47
C PRO A 549 54.65 -14.31 76.15
N THR A 550 55.73 -14.84 75.57
CA THR A 550 56.50 -15.94 76.16
C THR A 550 57.70 -15.39 76.92
N ASP A 551 58.48 -16.26 77.58
CA ASP A 551 59.73 -15.87 78.24
C ASP A 551 60.79 -15.37 77.23
N GLN A 552 60.62 -15.64 75.92
CA GLN A 552 61.58 -15.35 74.86
C GLN A 552 61.04 -14.44 73.76
N LEU A 553 59.74 -14.48 73.44
CA LEU A 553 59.12 -13.75 72.33
C LEU A 553 57.97 -12.87 72.80
N THR A 554 57.79 -11.71 72.15
CA THR A 554 56.63 -10.83 72.32
C THR A 554 56.18 -10.34 70.95
N ILE A 555 54.89 -10.47 70.63
CA ILE A 555 54.29 -9.76 69.48
C ILE A 555 53.84 -8.37 69.98
N ASN A 556 54.32 -7.34 69.31
CA ASN A 556 54.04 -5.94 69.60
C ASN A 556 52.64 -5.55 69.09
N ALA A 557 52.12 -4.43 69.59
CA ALA A 557 50.78 -3.95 69.22
C ALA A 557 50.64 -3.57 67.74
N ASP A 558 51.76 -3.38 67.03
CA ASP A 558 51.81 -3.11 65.58
C ASP A 558 52.00 -4.36 64.72
N GLY A 559 51.96 -5.55 65.34
CA GLY A 559 52.15 -6.84 64.67
C GLY A 559 53.60 -7.32 64.58
N THR A 560 54.61 -6.49 64.92
CA THR A 560 56.03 -6.89 64.85
C THR A 560 56.46 -7.80 66.01
N ILE A 561 57.47 -8.65 65.81
CA ILE A 561 57.95 -9.60 66.84
C ILE A 561 59.24 -9.11 67.49
N SER A 562 59.36 -9.27 68.81
CA SER A 562 60.57 -8.96 69.57
C SER A 562 61.12 -10.19 70.31
N VAL A 563 62.45 -10.32 70.32
CA VAL A 563 63.17 -11.37 71.07
C VAL A 563 63.77 -10.78 72.35
N VAL A 564 63.59 -11.48 73.47
CA VAL A 564 64.15 -11.09 74.77
C VAL A 564 65.68 -11.22 74.73
N PRO A 565 66.44 -10.20 75.18
CA PRO A 565 67.90 -10.24 75.17
C PRO A 565 68.47 -11.44 75.93
N GLY A 566 69.44 -12.14 75.34
CA GLY A 566 70.10 -13.30 75.95
C GLY A 566 69.32 -14.62 75.81
N THR A 567 68.29 -14.67 74.97
CA THR A 567 67.66 -15.91 74.54
C THR A 567 68.72 -16.84 73.94
N GLU A 568 68.79 -18.09 74.41
CA GLU A 568 69.76 -19.09 73.92
C GLU A 568 69.40 -19.55 72.50
N ALA A 569 70.38 -20.07 71.75
CA ALA A 569 70.13 -20.58 70.42
C ALA A 569 69.14 -21.77 70.45
N GLY A 570 68.12 -21.72 69.60
CA GLY A 570 67.02 -22.68 69.53
C GLY A 570 65.79 -22.12 68.82
N THR A 571 64.80 -22.97 68.55
CA THR A 571 63.53 -22.57 67.94
C THR A 571 62.49 -22.25 69.01
N TYR A 572 61.82 -21.12 68.89
CA TYR A 572 60.79 -20.63 69.80
C TYR A 572 59.51 -20.33 69.02
N THR A 573 58.34 -20.57 69.63
CA THR A 573 57.06 -20.27 69.00
C THR A 573 56.19 -19.41 69.90
N ILE A 574 55.31 -18.62 69.30
CA ILE A 574 54.26 -17.85 69.97
C ILE A 574 52.98 -17.89 69.12
N GLU A 575 51.84 -18.16 69.75
CA GLU A 575 50.52 -18.18 69.10
C GLU A 575 49.90 -16.79 69.21
N TYR A 576 49.22 -16.35 68.14
CA TYR A 576 48.39 -15.16 68.14
C TYR A 576 46.99 -15.47 67.62
N THR A 577 46.06 -14.60 67.96
CA THR A 577 44.68 -14.65 67.52
C THR A 577 44.32 -13.30 66.94
N ILE A 578 43.81 -13.30 65.72
CA ILE A 578 43.11 -12.17 65.13
C ILE A 578 41.61 -12.42 65.27
N CYS A 579 40.88 -11.41 65.70
CA CYS A 579 39.42 -11.44 65.76
C CYS A 579 38.88 -10.27 64.96
N ASP A 580 37.84 -10.50 64.17
CA ASP A 580 37.11 -9.44 63.48
C ASP A 580 36.65 -8.36 64.49
N VAL A 581 36.93 -7.09 64.21
CA VAL A 581 36.51 -5.94 65.03
C VAL A 581 34.99 -5.82 65.07
N ALA A 582 34.31 -6.16 63.97
CA ALA A 582 32.86 -6.12 63.83
C ALA A 582 32.16 -7.31 64.50
N ASP A 583 32.77 -8.51 64.47
CA ASP A 583 32.28 -9.70 65.16
C ASP A 583 33.38 -10.37 66.01
N SER A 584 33.42 -10.00 67.28
CA SER A 584 34.39 -10.57 68.25
C SER A 584 34.28 -12.08 68.49
N ALA A 585 33.27 -12.77 67.95
CA ALA A 585 33.17 -14.23 67.98
C ALA A 585 33.83 -14.90 66.77
N ASN A 586 34.09 -14.15 65.69
CA ASN A 586 34.77 -14.59 64.49
C ASN A 586 36.28 -14.34 64.64
N CYS A 587 37.00 -15.36 65.10
CA CYS A 587 38.43 -15.29 65.36
C CYS A 587 39.13 -16.48 64.73
N ASP A 588 40.38 -16.27 64.33
CA ASP A 588 41.27 -17.30 63.83
C ASP A 588 42.66 -17.18 64.47
N THR A 589 43.37 -18.31 64.53
CA THR A 589 44.62 -18.45 65.29
C THR A 589 45.74 -19.00 64.43
N ALA A 590 46.91 -18.36 64.51
CA ALA A 590 48.12 -18.79 63.83
C ALA A 590 49.33 -18.79 64.77
N THR A 591 50.38 -19.49 64.34
CA THR A 591 51.63 -19.65 65.08
C THR A 591 52.79 -18.97 64.38
N VAL A 592 53.50 -18.13 65.12
CA VAL A 592 54.80 -17.60 64.73
C VAL A 592 55.90 -18.53 65.20
N THR A 593 56.85 -18.87 64.31
CA THR A 593 58.08 -19.60 64.64
C THR A 593 59.31 -18.72 64.45
N VAL A 594 60.15 -18.59 65.49
CA VAL A 594 61.42 -17.85 65.45
C VAL A 594 62.61 -18.77 65.77
N GLU A 595 63.58 -18.88 64.87
CA GLU A 595 64.84 -19.61 65.11
C GLU A 595 65.96 -18.68 65.56
N VAL A 596 66.57 -18.95 66.73
CA VAL A 596 67.69 -18.17 67.32
C VAL A 596 69.02 -18.93 67.16
N LEU A 597 70.07 -18.31 66.61
CA LEU A 597 71.37 -18.95 66.26
C LEU A 597 72.57 -18.49 67.12
N GLN A 598 73.61 -19.33 67.37
CA GLN A 598 74.81 -19.02 68.20
C GLN A 598 75.99 -18.41 67.40
N GLY A 599 76.59 -17.29 67.85
CA GLY A 599 77.71 -16.59 67.17
C GLY A 599 79.16 -17.04 67.54
N PRO A 600 80.16 -17.04 66.61
CA PRO A 600 81.55 -17.49 66.84
C PRO A 600 82.58 -16.33 67.03
N GLY A 601 83.82 -16.60 67.48
CA GLY A 601 84.84 -15.55 67.76
C GLY A 601 86.05 -15.53 66.81
N ASN A 602 86.64 -14.34 66.60
CA ASN A 602 88.08 -14.07 66.47
C ASN A 602 88.88 -14.67 65.27
N VAL A 603 88.31 -15.03 64.11
CA VAL A 603 89.02 -15.72 63.01
C VAL A 603 89.50 -14.72 61.93
N LEU A 604 90.80 -14.60 61.70
CA LEU A 604 91.33 -13.90 60.52
C LEU A 604 91.62 -14.94 59.44
N ASP A 605 91.02 -14.78 58.27
CA ASP A 605 91.14 -15.68 57.11
C ASP A 605 91.49 -14.84 55.88
N ALA A 606 92.75 -14.90 55.46
CA ALA A 606 93.22 -14.26 54.23
C ALA A 606 93.04 -15.22 53.06
N VAL A 607 92.24 -14.83 52.08
CA VAL A 607 91.77 -15.70 51.01
C VAL A 607 92.36 -15.25 49.68
N ASP A 608 92.97 -16.19 48.94
CA ASP A 608 93.54 -15.92 47.61
C ASP A 608 92.55 -15.16 46.72
N ASP A 609 92.94 -13.96 46.29
CA ASP A 609 92.14 -13.13 45.39
C ASP A 609 92.33 -13.51 43.93
N THR A 610 91.30 -13.29 43.12
CA THR A 610 91.44 -13.34 41.66
C THR A 610 90.79 -12.12 41.04
N PHE A 611 91.54 -11.42 40.19
CA PHE A 611 91.02 -10.32 39.39
C PHE A 611 91.36 -10.53 37.91
N THR A 612 90.62 -9.87 37.04
CA THR A 612 90.92 -9.87 35.61
C THR A 612 91.29 -8.46 35.16
N ALA A 613 92.14 -8.37 34.15
CA ALA A 613 92.47 -7.11 33.49
C ALA A 613 92.55 -7.34 31.97
N GLU A 614 92.37 -6.29 31.17
CA GLU A 614 92.42 -6.43 29.71
C GLU A 614 93.73 -5.91 29.12
N THR A 615 94.18 -6.51 28.02
CA THR A 615 95.44 -6.10 27.37
C THR A 615 95.35 -4.69 26.79
N GLY A 616 96.21 -3.79 27.26
CA GLY A 616 96.42 -2.46 26.64
C GLY A 616 96.19 -1.28 27.58
N ASP A 617 95.41 -1.48 28.64
CA ASP A 617 95.20 -0.48 29.68
C ASP A 617 96.18 -0.69 30.84
N GLY A 618 96.83 0.39 31.27
CA GLY A 618 97.67 0.40 32.46
C GLY A 618 97.11 1.34 33.49
N GLY A 619 97.06 0.91 34.75
CA GLY A 619 96.41 1.65 35.83
C GLY A 619 95.88 0.73 36.92
N THR A 620 95.05 1.28 37.80
CA THR A 620 94.34 0.52 38.84
C THR A 620 93.24 -0.31 38.20
N ILE A 621 93.19 -1.61 38.50
CA ILE A 621 92.11 -2.50 38.05
C ILE A 621 90.82 -2.02 38.75
N PRO A 622 89.74 -1.68 38.00
CA PRO A 622 88.51 -1.20 38.59
C PRO A 622 87.94 -2.19 39.62
N ASN A 623 87.44 -1.68 40.75
CA ASN A 623 86.88 -2.47 41.86
C ASN A 623 87.83 -3.51 42.47
N SER A 624 89.12 -3.48 42.14
CA SER A 624 90.10 -4.39 42.72
C SER A 624 90.45 -3.98 44.15
N ASN A 625 90.35 -4.91 45.09
CA ASN A 625 90.81 -4.74 46.47
C ASN A 625 91.13 -6.11 47.06
N VAL A 626 92.39 -6.36 47.45
CA VAL A 626 92.80 -7.64 48.04
C VAL A 626 92.12 -7.96 49.37
N LEU A 627 91.52 -6.96 50.02
CA LEU A 627 90.82 -7.17 51.30
C LEU A 627 89.35 -7.54 51.12
N SER A 628 88.85 -7.61 49.90
CA SER A 628 87.40 -7.70 49.64
C SER A 628 86.79 -9.06 49.97
N ASN A 629 87.58 -10.14 49.91
CA ASN A 629 87.19 -11.51 50.22
C ASN A 629 87.83 -12.04 51.51
N ASP A 630 88.75 -11.27 52.11
CA ASP A 630 89.36 -11.55 53.40
C ASP A 630 88.36 -11.27 54.51
N THR A 631 88.34 -12.12 55.54
CA THR A 631 87.43 -11.92 56.67
C THR A 631 88.14 -11.83 58.01
N TYR A 632 87.60 -10.97 58.87
CA TYR A 632 87.86 -10.92 60.29
C TYR A 632 86.56 -11.27 61.03
N ASN A 633 86.47 -12.50 61.51
CA ASN A 633 85.32 -13.13 62.18
C ASN A 633 84.17 -13.45 61.26
N GLY A 634 84.46 -13.71 59.98
CA GLY A 634 83.44 -13.92 58.95
C GLY A 634 82.91 -12.63 58.32
N GLU A 635 83.23 -11.47 58.90
CA GLU A 635 82.92 -10.16 58.32
C GLU A 635 84.07 -9.65 57.44
N PRO A 636 83.78 -8.87 56.37
CA PRO A 636 84.81 -8.32 55.48
C PRO A 636 85.86 -7.52 56.25
N VAL A 637 87.13 -7.80 55.99
CA VAL A 637 88.22 -7.12 56.70
C VAL A 637 88.35 -5.66 56.25
N SER A 638 88.65 -4.76 57.20
CA SER A 638 88.90 -3.34 56.91
C SER A 638 90.34 -2.94 57.26
N LEU A 639 90.88 -1.92 56.60
CA LEU A 639 92.23 -1.38 56.89
C LEU A 639 92.35 -0.73 58.28
N GLU A 640 91.24 -0.55 59.01
CA GLU A 640 91.29 -0.12 60.41
C GLU A 640 91.58 -1.30 61.36
N ASP A 641 91.22 -2.52 60.94
CA ASP A 641 91.34 -3.75 61.74
C ASP A 641 92.60 -4.56 61.41
N VAL A 642 93.20 -4.36 60.22
CA VAL A 642 94.42 -5.08 59.79
C VAL A 642 95.50 -4.18 59.20
N VAL A 643 96.75 -4.66 59.25
CA VAL A 643 97.90 -4.08 58.56
C VAL A 643 98.21 -4.91 57.31
N LEU A 644 98.04 -4.31 56.12
CA LEU A 644 98.32 -4.93 54.82
C LEU A 644 99.78 -4.69 54.38
N THR A 645 100.47 -5.76 53.96
CA THR A 645 101.83 -5.68 53.39
C THR A 645 102.00 -6.57 52.15
N SER A 646 102.76 -6.12 51.15
CA SER A 646 103.07 -6.86 49.92
C SER A 646 104.42 -6.44 49.33
N THR A 647 104.95 -7.22 48.38
CA THR A 647 106.18 -6.90 47.63
C THR A 647 105.85 -6.79 46.13
N PRO A 648 105.94 -5.60 45.50
CA PRO A 648 105.57 -5.42 44.09
C PRO A 648 106.36 -6.31 43.11
N THR A 649 105.74 -6.71 42.00
CA THR A 649 106.36 -7.45 40.89
C THR A 649 106.62 -6.54 39.70
N ASP A 650 107.23 -7.06 38.62
CA ASP A 650 107.46 -6.29 37.38
C ASP A 650 106.14 -5.93 36.65
N GLN A 651 105.03 -6.62 36.95
CA GLN A 651 103.73 -6.49 36.27
C GLN A 651 102.60 -5.99 37.18
N LEU A 652 102.65 -6.27 38.49
CA LEU A 652 101.58 -5.96 39.45
C LEU A 652 102.11 -5.22 40.68
N THR A 653 101.30 -4.31 41.21
CA THR A 653 101.56 -3.64 42.49
C THR A 653 100.27 -3.55 43.30
N ILE A 654 100.29 -3.98 44.57
CA ILE A 654 99.19 -3.73 45.52
C ILE A 654 99.46 -2.41 46.22
N ASN A 655 98.49 -1.49 46.19
CA ASN A 655 98.56 -0.19 46.83
C ASN A 655 98.23 -0.30 48.33
N ALA A 656 98.58 0.73 49.09
CA ALA A 656 98.36 0.75 50.54
C ALA A 656 96.87 0.75 50.95
N ASP A 657 95.97 1.07 50.03
CA ASP A 657 94.51 1.02 50.21
C ASP A 657 93.89 -0.33 49.79
N GLY A 658 94.73 -1.32 49.43
CA GLY A 658 94.30 -2.65 49.02
C GLY A 658 94.05 -2.81 47.52
N THR A 659 94.00 -1.71 46.75
CA THR A 659 93.75 -1.77 45.30
C THR A 659 94.95 -2.29 44.51
N ILE A 660 94.70 -2.91 43.35
CA ILE A 660 95.75 -3.53 42.53
C ILE A 660 95.97 -2.73 41.25
N ASN A 661 97.23 -2.39 40.95
CA ASN A 661 97.64 -1.79 39.70
C ASN A 661 98.31 -2.82 38.79
N VAL A 662 97.93 -2.81 37.51
CA VAL A 662 98.63 -3.52 36.43
C VAL A 662 99.51 -2.55 35.64
N VAL A 663 100.74 -2.97 35.36
CA VAL A 663 101.70 -2.17 34.58
C VAL A 663 101.24 -2.10 33.11
N PRO A 664 101.19 -0.90 32.49
CA PRO A 664 100.76 -0.76 31.10
C PRO A 664 101.56 -1.63 30.12
N GLY A 665 100.87 -2.31 29.21
CA GLY A 665 101.49 -3.18 28.20
C GLY A 665 101.84 -4.58 28.71
N THR A 666 101.27 -5.02 29.84
CA THR A 666 101.31 -6.41 30.29
C THR A 666 100.56 -7.29 29.26
N GLU A 667 101.23 -8.33 28.75
CA GLU A 667 100.67 -9.25 27.74
C GLU A 667 99.58 -10.14 28.35
N ALA A 668 98.71 -10.72 27.52
CA ALA A 668 97.68 -11.65 27.99
C ALA A 668 98.32 -12.86 28.69
N GLY A 669 97.80 -13.21 29.85
CA GLY A 669 98.32 -14.27 30.70
C GLY A 669 98.06 -14.04 32.19
N THR A 670 98.36 -15.05 32.99
CA THR A 670 98.11 -15.02 34.43
C THR A 670 99.35 -14.57 35.21
N TYR A 671 99.18 -13.59 36.09
CA TYR A 671 100.23 -13.02 36.93
C TYR A 671 99.82 -13.13 38.41
N THR A 672 100.78 -13.28 39.32
CA THR A 672 100.49 -13.44 40.75
C THR A 672 101.38 -12.55 41.61
N ILE A 673 100.86 -12.10 42.74
CA ILE A 673 101.59 -11.40 43.80
C ILE A 673 101.02 -11.80 45.17
N GLU A 674 101.89 -12.04 46.15
CA GLU A 674 101.51 -12.46 47.52
C GLU A 674 101.40 -11.23 48.44
N TYR A 675 100.43 -11.25 49.35
CA TYR A 675 100.26 -10.26 50.42
C TYR A 675 99.97 -10.91 51.77
N THR A 676 100.11 -10.12 52.83
CA THR A 676 99.90 -10.55 54.22
C THR A 676 99.07 -9.50 54.94
N ILE A 677 98.03 -9.95 55.65
CA ILE A 677 97.25 -9.14 56.59
C ILE A 677 97.48 -9.62 58.03
N CYS A 678 97.63 -8.66 58.94
CA CYS A 678 97.82 -8.92 60.36
C CYS A 678 96.84 -8.08 61.17
N ASP A 679 96.16 -8.69 62.15
CA ASP A 679 95.26 -7.99 63.08
C ASP A 679 96.01 -6.85 63.82
N VAL A 680 95.41 -5.65 63.81
CA VAL A 680 95.94 -4.45 64.47
C VAL A 680 95.92 -4.59 66.00
N ALA A 681 94.91 -5.27 66.56
CA ALA A 681 94.74 -5.51 67.98
C ALA A 681 95.58 -6.69 68.50
N ASP A 682 95.85 -7.70 67.66
CA ASP A 682 96.77 -8.81 67.94
C ASP A 682 97.74 -9.07 66.78
N SER A 683 98.89 -8.39 66.80
CA SER A 683 99.92 -8.46 65.75
C SER A 683 100.59 -9.84 65.55
N GLY A 684 100.19 -10.86 66.31
CA GLY A 684 100.60 -12.26 66.11
C GLY A 684 99.59 -13.10 65.31
N ASN A 685 98.37 -12.59 65.12
CA ASN A 685 97.31 -13.19 64.32
C ASN A 685 97.39 -12.60 62.89
N CYS A 686 98.15 -13.26 62.04
CA CYS A 686 98.35 -12.87 60.65
C CYS A 686 98.02 -14.04 59.74
N ASP A 687 97.53 -13.71 58.55
CA ASP A 687 97.30 -14.68 57.50
C ASP A 687 97.78 -14.15 56.14
N THR A 688 98.10 -15.06 55.23
CA THR A 688 98.76 -14.75 53.94
C THR A 688 97.99 -15.33 52.77
N ALA A 689 97.77 -14.50 51.75
CA ALA A 689 97.05 -14.86 50.54
C ALA A 689 97.77 -14.39 49.27
N THR A 690 97.42 -15.00 48.14
CA THR A 690 97.96 -14.70 46.82
C THR A 690 96.87 -14.08 45.96
N VAL A 691 97.13 -12.90 45.40
CA VAL A 691 96.28 -12.37 44.33
C VAL A 691 96.77 -12.88 42.98
N THR A 692 95.85 -13.42 42.20
CA THR A 692 96.03 -13.86 40.83
C THR A 692 95.31 -12.90 39.88
N VAL A 693 96.05 -12.22 39.01
CA VAL A 693 95.47 -11.38 37.96
C VAL A 693 95.58 -12.10 36.63
N GLU A 694 94.44 -12.50 36.07
CA GLU A 694 94.37 -13.03 34.71
C GLU A 694 94.15 -11.87 33.72
N VAL A 695 95.17 -11.60 32.91
CA VAL A 695 95.06 -10.60 31.84
C VAL A 695 94.46 -11.29 30.62
N SER A 696 93.18 -11.06 30.33
CA SER A 696 92.39 -11.68 29.26
C SER A 696 92.10 -10.69 28.11
N GLU A 697 91.79 -11.19 26.91
CA GLU A 697 91.05 -10.41 25.90
C GLU A 697 89.56 -10.41 26.33
N GLY A 698 88.92 -9.23 26.46
CA GLY A 698 87.57 -9.07 27.04
C GLY A 698 86.42 -9.80 26.33
N MET A 699 85.41 -10.26 27.09
CA MET A 699 84.16 -10.89 26.61
C MET A 699 83.05 -9.83 26.40
N GLY A 700 82.37 -9.89 25.25
CA GLY A 700 81.32 -8.94 24.84
C GLY A 700 79.96 -9.13 25.53
N ASN A 701 79.07 -8.18 25.30
CA ASN A 701 77.66 -8.19 25.74
C ASN A 701 76.92 -9.43 25.18
N THR A 702 75.74 -9.79 25.72
CA THR A 702 74.98 -10.98 25.28
C THR A 702 73.59 -10.59 24.79
N ILE A 703 73.24 -10.99 23.56
CA ILE A 703 71.91 -10.83 22.96
C ILE A 703 71.30 -12.22 22.82
N ASP A 704 70.02 -12.37 23.16
CA ASP A 704 69.22 -13.58 22.95
C ASP A 704 67.96 -13.19 22.16
N ALA A 705 67.98 -13.48 20.86
CA ALA A 705 66.86 -13.28 19.96
C ALA A 705 66.03 -14.58 19.87
N VAL A 706 64.73 -14.50 20.10
CA VAL A 706 63.82 -15.63 20.27
C VAL A 706 62.76 -15.62 19.16
N ASP A 707 62.56 -16.77 18.51
CA ASP A 707 61.58 -16.90 17.42
C ASP A 707 60.16 -16.45 17.82
N ASP A 708 59.50 -15.69 16.94
CA ASP A 708 58.15 -15.19 17.12
C ASP A 708 57.10 -15.94 16.28
N THR A 709 55.85 -15.89 16.72
CA THR A 709 54.70 -16.43 15.97
C THR A 709 53.51 -15.48 15.99
N PHE A 710 52.97 -15.15 14.81
CA PHE A 710 51.76 -14.35 14.66
C PHE A 710 50.82 -14.97 13.62
N THR A 711 49.56 -14.53 13.59
CA THR A 711 48.56 -14.94 12.60
C THR A 711 48.02 -13.72 11.85
N ALA A 712 47.72 -13.89 10.57
CA ALA A 712 47.07 -12.88 9.72
C ALA A 712 46.00 -13.56 8.84
N GLU A 713 45.09 -12.79 8.25
CA GLU A 713 44.05 -13.31 7.35
C GLU A 713 44.31 -12.86 5.90
N THR A 714 43.85 -13.64 4.93
CA THR A 714 43.96 -13.32 3.49
C THR A 714 43.07 -12.13 3.11
N GLY A 715 43.63 -11.11 2.43
CA GLY A 715 42.87 -10.01 1.81
C GLY A 715 43.28 -8.62 2.30
N ASP A 716 43.50 -8.46 3.60
CA ASP A 716 43.87 -7.18 4.21
C ASP A 716 45.39 -7.00 4.29
N GLY A 717 45.99 -6.35 3.29
CA GLY A 717 47.38 -5.92 3.42
C GLY A 717 47.52 -4.80 4.46
N GLY A 718 48.51 -4.90 5.35
CA GLY A 718 48.71 -3.94 6.44
C GLY A 718 49.58 -4.44 7.57
N THR A 719 49.76 -3.63 8.61
CA THR A 719 50.46 -4.03 9.85
C THR A 719 49.57 -4.95 10.68
N ILE A 720 50.08 -6.12 11.06
CA ILE A 720 49.39 -7.07 11.94
C ILE A 720 49.21 -6.41 13.32
N PRO A 721 47.97 -6.30 13.86
CA PRO A 721 47.73 -5.69 15.16
C PRO A 721 48.51 -6.38 16.28
N ASN A 722 49.06 -5.60 17.21
CA ASN A 722 49.86 -6.08 18.36
C ASN A 722 51.07 -6.95 17.99
N SER A 723 51.54 -6.91 16.75
CA SER A 723 52.73 -7.64 16.32
C SER A 723 53.99 -6.84 16.64
N ASN A 724 54.94 -7.42 17.37
CA ASN A 724 56.26 -6.84 17.59
C ASN A 724 57.30 -7.95 17.84
N VAL A 725 58.31 -8.06 16.96
CA VAL A 725 59.36 -9.09 17.05
C VAL A 725 60.28 -8.92 18.27
N LEU A 726 60.30 -7.75 18.91
CA LEU A 726 61.20 -7.49 20.05
C LEU A 726 60.58 -7.89 21.40
N SER A 727 59.34 -8.37 21.41
CA SER A 727 58.55 -8.50 22.63
C SER A 727 58.98 -9.65 23.55
N ASN A 728 59.70 -10.64 23.01
CA ASN A 728 60.23 -11.82 23.69
C ASN A 728 61.77 -11.88 23.71
N ASP A 729 62.45 -10.86 23.15
CA ASP A 729 63.91 -10.79 23.00
C ASP A 729 64.58 -10.14 24.21
N THR A 730 65.81 -10.56 24.54
CA THR A 730 66.57 -10.00 25.67
C THR A 730 67.97 -9.50 25.32
N TYR A 731 68.38 -8.41 25.98
CA TYR A 731 69.73 -7.86 25.98
C TYR A 731 70.29 -7.94 27.40
N ASN A 732 71.32 -8.76 27.60
CA ASN A 732 71.87 -9.10 28.93
C ASN A 732 70.80 -9.61 29.93
N GLY A 733 69.76 -10.30 29.44
CA GLY A 733 68.69 -10.88 30.26
C GLY A 733 67.52 -9.95 30.59
N GLU A 734 67.56 -8.69 30.15
CA GLU A 734 66.44 -7.74 30.26
C GLU A 734 65.74 -7.54 28.90
N PRO A 735 64.44 -7.15 28.86
CA PRO A 735 63.71 -6.92 27.62
C PRO A 735 64.44 -5.93 26.70
N VAL A 736 64.57 -6.29 25.44
CA VAL A 736 65.33 -5.47 24.48
C VAL A 736 64.61 -4.15 24.18
N SER A 737 65.38 -3.06 24.05
CA SER A 737 64.88 -1.76 23.61
C SER A 737 65.63 -1.29 22.35
N LEU A 738 64.93 -0.61 21.45
CA LEU A 738 65.53 -0.03 20.24
C LEU A 738 66.57 1.08 20.50
N GLU A 739 66.78 1.48 21.77
CA GLU A 739 67.87 2.38 22.15
C GLU A 739 69.21 1.64 22.35
N ASP A 740 69.15 0.35 22.72
CA ASP A 740 70.30 -0.48 23.06
C ASP A 740 70.74 -1.40 21.91
N VAL A 741 69.83 -1.64 20.95
CA VAL A 741 70.07 -2.53 19.81
C VAL A 741 69.66 -1.93 18.46
N VAL A 742 70.25 -2.46 17.40
CA VAL A 742 69.89 -2.19 16.01
C VAL A 742 69.14 -3.40 15.46
N LEU A 743 67.86 -3.24 15.16
CA LEU A 743 67.02 -4.23 14.47
C LEU A 743 67.25 -4.14 12.95
N THR A 744 67.56 -5.28 12.34
CA THR A 744 67.69 -5.39 10.87
C THR A 744 66.97 -6.62 10.35
N SER A 745 66.31 -6.48 9.21
CA SER A 745 65.61 -7.56 8.50
C SER A 745 65.68 -7.30 7.00
N THR A 746 65.53 -8.36 6.20
CA THR A 746 65.35 -8.23 4.75
C THR A 746 63.89 -8.58 4.42
N PRO A 747 63.08 -7.62 3.94
CA PRO A 747 61.69 -7.91 3.55
C PRO A 747 61.60 -9.06 2.55
N THR A 748 60.55 -9.87 2.67
CA THR A 748 60.21 -10.90 1.69
C THR A 748 59.17 -10.36 0.70
N ASP A 749 58.76 -11.17 -0.28
CA ASP A 749 57.68 -10.80 -1.21
C ASP A 749 56.31 -10.69 -0.48
N GLN A 750 56.20 -11.22 0.75
CA GLN A 750 54.95 -11.32 1.52
C GLN A 750 54.97 -10.59 2.86
N LEU A 751 56.12 -10.48 3.54
CA LEU A 751 56.26 -9.93 4.88
C LEU A 751 57.31 -8.82 4.94
N THR A 752 57.03 -7.79 5.73
CA THR A 752 57.99 -6.72 6.09
C THR A 752 57.99 -6.52 7.60
N ILE A 753 59.18 -6.47 8.22
CA ILE A 753 59.33 -5.98 9.59
C ILE A 753 59.64 -4.47 9.51
N ASN A 754 58.84 -3.67 10.21
CA ASN A 754 58.94 -2.23 10.27
C ASN A 754 60.04 -1.79 11.25
N ALA A 755 60.48 -0.54 11.12
CA ALA A 755 61.59 -0.01 11.94
C ALA A 755 61.30 0.04 13.45
N ASP A 756 60.03 -0.05 13.85
CA ASP A 756 59.58 -0.09 15.25
C ASP A 756 59.40 -1.53 15.79
N GLY A 757 59.70 -2.54 14.98
CA GLY A 757 59.55 -3.96 15.33
C GLY A 757 58.21 -4.59 14.91
N THR A 758 57.24 -3.81 14.43
CA THR A 758 55.94 -4.34 13.98
C THR A 758 56.04 -5.09 12.65
N ILE A 759 55.12 -6.02 12.38
CA ILE A 759 55.12 -6.84 11.16
C ILE A 759 53.97 -6.43 10.25
N SER A 760 54.24 -6.26 8.96
CA SER A 760 53.24 -6.00 7.92
C SER A 760 53.20 -7.12 6.89
N VAL A 761 51.98 -7.46 6.43
CA VAL A 761 51.71 -8.41 5.36
C VAL A 761 51.41 -7.65 4.07
N VAL A 762 52.00 -8.10 2.96
CA VAL A 762 51.74 -7.55 1.63
C VAL A 762 50.32 -7.95 1.19
N PRO A 763 49.49 -6.99 0.71
CA PRO A 763 48.14 -7.30 0.22
C PRO A 763 48.14 -8.43 -0.82
N GLY A 764 47.16 -9.34 -0.72
CA GLY A 764 47.03 -10.48 -1.64
C GLY A 764 48.00 -11.65 -1.36
N THR A 765 48.61 -11.72 -0.17
CA THR A 765 49.37 -12.89 0.27
C THR A 765 48.42 -14.08 0.45
N GLU A 766 48.67 -15.19 -0.27
CA GLU A 766 47.86 -16.41 -0.21
C GLU A 766 47.86 -17.05 1.20
N ALA A 767 46.88 -17.91 1.50
CA ALA A 767 46.87 -18.65 2.76
C ALA A 767 48.07 -19.61 2.84
N GLY A 768 48.82 -19.54 3.93
CA GLY A 768 50.03 -20.32 4.12
C GLY A 768 50.90 -19.80 5.26
N THR A 769 51.94 -20.55 5.59
CA THR A 769 52.92 -20.16 6.61
C THR A 769 54.09 -19.44 5.94
N TYR A 770 54.37 -18.21 6.36
CA TYR A 770 55.46 -17.39 5.87
C TYR A 770 56.42 -17.07 7.00
N THR A 771 57.71 -17.00 6.69
CA THR A 771 58.76 -16.73 7.68
C THR A 771 59.68 -15.63 7.20
N ILE A 772 60.09 -14.74 8.10
CA ILE A 772 61.12 -13.73 7.86
C ILE A 772 62.13 -13.76 9.02
N GLU A 773 63.42 -13.78 8.69
CA GLU A 773 64.51 -13.73 9.65
C GLU A 773 64.86 -12.27 9.97
N TYR A 774 65.11 -11.98 11.25
CA TYR A 774 65.61 -10.70 11.70
C TYR A 774 66.85 -10.88 12.58
N THR A 775 67.66 -9.82 12.65
CA THR A 775 68.90 -9.77 13.40
C THR A 775 68.88 -8.56 14.32
N ILE A 776 69.21 -8.78 15.58
CA ILE A 776 69.40 -7.74 16.58
C ILE A 776 70.89 -7.65 16.88
N CYS A 777 71.47 -6.46 16.75
CA CYS A 777 72.87 -6.20 17.06
C CYS A 777 73.00 -5.14 18.16
N ASP A 778 73.99 -5.28 19.03
CA ASP A 778 74.29 -4.29 20.06
C ASP A 778 74.74 -2.95 19.43
N VAL A 779 74.19 -1.83 19.89
CA VAL A 779 74.60 -0.49 19.44
C VAL A 779 76.05 -0.16 19.84
N ALA A 780 76.51 -0.63 21.00
CA ALA A 780 77.85 -0.42 21.53
C ALA A 780 78.91 -1.37 20.95
N ASP A 781 78.51 -2.58 20.54
CA ASP A 781 79.37 -3.55 19.84
C ASP A 781 78.63 -4.21 18.66
N SER A 782 78.76 -3.61 17.48
CA SER A 782 78.07 -4.08 16.26
C SER A 782 78.54 -5.45 15.73
N GLY A 783 79.50 -6.09 16.38
CA GLY A 783 79.88 -7.49 16.13
C GLY A 783 79.11 -8.51 16.98
N ASN A 784 78.44 -8.05 18.04
CA ASN A 784 77.61 -8.84 18.93
C ASN A 784 76.15 -8.78 18.45
N CYS A 785 75.74 -9.80 17.70
CA CYS A 785 74.41 -9.90 17.14
C CYS A 785 73.83 -11.28 17.38
N ASP A 786 72.51 -11.36 17.50
CA ASP A 786 71.77 -12.61 17.47
C ASP A 786 70.60 -12.55 16.47
N THR A 787 70.15 -13.71 16.01
CA THR A 787 69.18 -13.85 14.92
C THR A 787 68.02 -14.74 15.32
N ALA A 788 66.80 -14.32 15.00
CA ALA A 788 65.57 -15.08 15.21
C ALA A 788 64.65 -15.02 13.99
N THR A 789 63.67 -15.93 13.97
CA THR A 789 62.69 -16.05 12.89
C THR A 789 61.30 -15.72 13.40
N VAL A 790 60.62 -14.78 12.75
CA VAL A 790 59.18 -14.63 12.92
C VAL A 790 58.44 -15.49 11.90
N THR A 791 57.47 -16.26 12.39
CA THR A 791 56.57 -17.09 11.59
C THR A 791 55.18 -16.47 11.61
N VAL A 792 54.65 -16.13 10.44
CA VAL A 792 53.27 -15.65 10.26
C VAL A 792 52.45 -16.72 9.56
N GLU A 793 51.43 -17.24 10.24
CA GLU A 793 50.43 -18.10 9.61
C GLU A 793 49.32 -17.22 9.01
N VAL A 794 49.27 -17.15 7.69
CA VAL A 794 48.18 -16.48 6.96
C VAL A 794 47.07 -17.50 6.78
N LEU A 795 45.99 -17.33 7.55
CA LEU A 795 44.80 -18.17 7.47
C LEU A 795 43.93 -17.71 6.30
N GLN A 796 43.26 -18.65 5.65
CA GLN A 796 42.20 -18.29 4.71
C GLN A 796 41.06 -17.69 5.54
N GLY A 797 40.79 -16.39 5.35
CA GLY A 797 39.60 -15.77 5.94
C GLY A 797 38.34 -16.47 5.41
N PRO A 798 37.17 -16.33 6.05
CA PRO A 798 35.91 -16.69 5.41
C PRO A 798 35.84 -15.87 4.13
N GLY A 799 36.07 -16.50 2.97
CA GLY A 799 36.16 -15.80 1.71
C GLY A 799 34.92 -14.94 1.51
N ASN A 800 35.10 -13.68 1.13
CA ASN A 800 33.96 -12.84 0.86
C ASN A 800 33.16 -13.48 -0.27
N VAL A 801 31.94 -13.93 0.00
CA VAL A 801 31.12 -14.61 -1.01
C VAL A 801 30.37 -13.54 -1.77
N LEU A 802 30.79 -13.32 -3.02
CA LEU A 802 30.07 -12.51 -3.98
C LEU A 802 29.17 -13.44 -4.80
N ASP A 803 27.88 -13.18 -4.81
CA ASP A 803 26.86 -13.95 -5.54
C ASP A 803 26.12 -12.99 -6.47
N ALA A 804 26.48 -13.02 -7.75
CA ALA A 804 25.79 -12.28 -8.80
C ALA A 804 24.63 -13.14 -9.31
N VAL A 805 23.41 -12.62 -9.24
CA VAL A 805 22.18 -13.36 -9.52
C VAL A 805 21.54 -12.83 -10.80
N ASP A 806 21.18 -13.72 -11.72
CA ASP A 806 20.53 -13.35 -12.98
C ASP A 806 19.31 -12.44 -12.76
N ASP A 807 19.29 -11.29 -13.42
CA ASP A 807 18.19 -10.34 -13.37
C ASP A 807 17.18 -10.57 -14.50
N THR A 808 15.94 -10.15 -14.28
CA THR A 808 14.93 -10.05 -15.33
C THR A 808 14.17 -8.74 -15.25
N PHE A 809 14.07 -8.03 -16.37
CA PHE A 809 13.27 -6.82 -16.51
C PHE A 809 12.43 -6.88 -17.80
N THR A 810 11.44 -6.01 -17.90
CA THR A 810 10.61 -5.85 -19.08
C THR A 810 10.73 -4.43 -19.62
N ALA A 811 10.60 -4.27 -20.93
CA ALA A 811 10.55 -2.97 -21.60
C ALA A 811 9.56 -3.01 -22.78
N GLU A 812 9.16 -1.85 -23.29
CA GLU A 812 8.25 -1.74 -24.43
C GLU A 812 8.94 -1.13 -25.65
N THR A 813 8.48 -1.48 -26.86
CA THR A 813 8.95 -0.88 -28.11
C THR A 813 8.48 0.57 -28.26
N GLY A 814 9.36 1.54 -28.51
CA GLY A 814 8.92 2.89 -28.92
C GLY A 814 9.99 3.96 -28.86
N ASP A 815 10.45 4.31 -27.66
CA ASP A 815 11.45 5.36 -27.44
C ASP A 815 12.45 4.86 -26.39
N GLY A 816 13.64 4.44 -26.85
CA GLY A 816 14.64 3.88 -25.94
C GLY A 816 15.06 4.85 -24.83
N GLY A 817 15.50 4.29 -23.71
CA GLY A 817 15.81 5.01 -22.48
C GLY A 817 16.13 4.05 -21.34
N THR A 818 16.36 4.59 -20.14
CA THR A 818 16.56 3.78 -18.93
C THR A 818 15.23 3.16 -18.48
N ILE A 819 15.22 1.85 -18.26
CA ILE A 819 14.06 1.11 -17.73
C ILE A 819 13.82 1.59 -16.28
N PRO A 820 12.61 2.05 -15.93
CA PRO A 820 12.31 2.48 -14.56
C PRO A 820 12.57 1.38 -13.53
N ASN A 821 13.10 1.75 -12.36
CA ASN A 821 13.42 0.84 -11.25
C ASN A 821 14.33 -0.34 -11.63
N SER A 822 15.04 -0.26 -12.75
CA SER A 822 15.97 -1.30 -13.17
C SER A 822 17.32 -1.07 -12.50
N ASN A 823 17.85 -2.08 -11.81
CA ASN A 823 19.21 -2.08 -11.28
C ASN A 823 19.69 -3.53 -11.15
N VAL A 824 20.80 -3.85 -11.82
CA VAL A 824 21.39 -5.21 -11.80
C VAL A 824 21.97 -5.63 -10.44
N LEU A 825 22.11 -4.69 -9.49
CA LEU A 825 22.66 -4.99 -8.16
C LEU A 825 21.58 -5.33 -7.12
N SER A 826 20.30 -5.30 -7.50
CA SER A 826 19.18 -5.31 -6.53
C SER A 826 19.01 -6.65 -5.81
N ASN A 827 19.41 -7.74 -6.48
CA ASN A 827 19.31 -9.13 -6.04
C ASN A 827 20.69 -9.78 -5.80
N ASP A 828 21.77 -9.03 -6.02
CA ASP A 828 23.15 -9.48 -5.82
C ASP A 828 23.54 -9.34 -4.35
N THR A 829 24.33 -10.29 -3.84
CA THR A 829 24.79 -10.25 -2.44
C THR A 829 26.31 -10.29 -2.31
N TYR A 830 26.80 -9.60 -1.28
CA TYR A 830 28.17 -9.66 -0.80
C TYR A 830 28.16 -10.09 0.67
N ASN A 831 28.64 -11.30 0.95
CA ASN A 831 28.55 -11.95 2.26
C ASN A 831 27.12 -12.16 2.78
N GLY A 832 26.15 -12.30 1.88
CA GLY A 832 24.74 -12.47 2.21
C GLY A 832 23.97 -11.17 2.46
N GLU A 833 24.65 -10.03 2.43
CA GLU A 833 24.04 -8.70 2.49
C GLU A 833 23.89 -8.09 1.08
N PRO A 834 22.93 -7.17 0.84
CA PRO A 834 22.75 -6.52 -0.45
C PRO A 834 24.02 -5.78 -0.90
N VAL A 835 24.43 -5.98 -2.15
CA VAL A 835 25.64 -5.35 -2.69
C VAL A 835 25.42 -3.87 -3.06
N SER A 836 26.44 -3.03 -2.87
CA SER A 836 26.43 -1.64 -3.30
C SER A 836 27.62 -1.30 -4.21
N LEU A 837 27.53 -0.21 -4.97
CA LEU A 837 28.65 0.29 -5.79
C LEU A 837 29.86 0.80 -4.97
N GLU A 838 29.74 0.86 -3.64
CA GLU A 838 30.89 1.13 -2.76
C GLU A 838 31.70 -0.15 -2.49
N ASP A 839 31.06 -1.33 -2.59
CA ASP A 839 31.64 -2.64 -2.31
C ASP A 839 32.17 -3.34 -3.57
N VAL A 840 31.57 -3.06 -4.73
CA VAL A 840 31.91 -3.72 -6.00
C VAL A 840 32.19 -2.79 -7.17
N VAL A 841 33.04 -3.26 -8.07
CA VAL A 841 33.26 -2.69 -9.39
C VAL A 841 32.34 -3.41 -10.40
N LEU A 842 31.28 -2.73 -10.82
CA LEU A 842 30.39 -3.21 -11.87
C LEU A 842 30.99 -3.00 -13.27
N THR A 843 31.07 -4.07 -14.06
CA THR A 843 31.50 -4.02 -15.45
C THR A 843 30.55 -4.77 -16.37
N SER A 844 30.34 -4.26 -17.58
CA SER A 844 29.53 -4.89 -18.61
C SER A 844 30.02 -4.49 -20.00
N THR A 845 29.67 -5.26 -21.02
CA THR A 845 29.90 -4.88 -22.43
C THR A 845 28.55 -4.59 -23.08
N PRO A 846 28.26 -3.31 -23.44
CA PRO A 846 27.00 -2.95 -24.10
C PRO A 846 26.74 -3.78 -25.36
N THR A 847 25.48 -4.13 -25.59
CA THR A 847 25.03 -4.80 -26.83
C THR A 847 24.44 -3.78 -27.81
N ASP A 848 24.00 -4.24 -28.99
CA ASP A 848 23.32 -3.36 -29.96
C ASP A 848 21.95 -2.88 -29.44
N GLN A 849 21.41 -3.52 -28.39
CA GLN A 849 20.06 -3.30 -27.86
C GLN A 849 20.03 -2.83 -26.40
N LEU A 850 20.99 -3.26 -25.57
CA LEU A 850 21.00 -3.00 -24.12
C LEU A 850 22.32 -2.37 -23.67
N THR A 851 22.24 -1.47 -22.70
CA THR A 851 23.39 -0.89 -21.99
C THR A 851 23.12 -0.92 -20.49
N ILE A 852 24.06 -1.45 -19.70
CA ILE A 852 24.04 -1.24 -18.24
C ILE A 852 24.84 0.04 -17.94
N ASN A 853 24.20 0.96 -17.23
CA ASN A 853 24.75 2.26 -16.86
C ASN A 853 25.69 2.11 -15.66
N ALA A 854 26.53 3.13 -15.42
CA ALA A 854 27.52 3.10 -14.34
C ALA A 854 26.90 3.05 -12.93
N ASP A 855 25.63 3.39 -12.80
CA ASP A 855 24.86 3.32 -11.55
C ASP A 855 24.09 1.99 -11.37
N GLY A 856 24.29 1.02 -12.27
CA GLY A 856 23.60 -0.27 -12.25
C GLY A 856 22.29 -0.31 -13.04
N THR A 857 21.76 0.83 -13.48
CA THR A 857 20.48 0.89 -14.21
C THR A 857 20.60 0.39 -15.65
N ILE A 858 19.54 -0.18 -16.21
CA ILE A 858 19.54 -0.77 -17.56
C ILE A 858 18.84 0.18 -18.54
N SER A 859 19.46 0.41 -19.69
CA SER A 859 18.89 1.22 -20.77
C SER A 859 18.70 0.41 -22.05
N VAL A 860 17.56 0.59 -22.70
CA VAL A 860 17.22 0.00 -24.01
C VAL A 860 17.55 1.01 -25.12
N VAL A 861 18.22 0.54 -26.17
CA VAL A 861 18.55 1.36 -27.34
C VAL A 861 17.26 1.67 -28.13
N PRO A 862 17.02 2.93 -28.51
CA PRO A 862 15.82 3.29 -29.28
C PRO A 862 15.67 2.49 -30.58
N GLY A 863 14.46 1.99 -30.83
CA GLY A 863 14.15 1.16 -32.01
C GLY A 863 14.55 -0.32 -31.87
N THR A 864 14.81 -0.80 -30.65
CA THR A 864 14.90 -2.24 -30.36
C THR A 864 13.55 -2.90 -30.65
N GLU A 865 13.53 -3.93 -31.50
CA GLU A 865 12.32 -4.69 -31.85
C GLU A 865 11.81 -5.52 -30.66
N ALA A 866 10.57 -5.99 -30.71
CA ALA A 866 10.06 -6.91 -29.68
C ALA A 866 10.83 -8.24 -29.69
N GLY A 867 11.23 -8.70 -28.50
CA GLY A 867 12.00 -9.92 -28.29
C GLY A 867 12.74 -9.92 -26.96
N THR A 868 13.32 -11.06 -26.63
CA THR A 868 14.15 -11.23 -25.43
C THR A 868 15.61 -10.90 -25.75
N TYR A 869 16.20 -10.00 -24.97
CA TYR A 869 17.59 -9.57 -25.09
C TYR A 869 18.33 -9.84 -23.78
N THR A 870 19.59 -10.23 -23.88
CA THR A 870 20.41 -10.53 -22.70
C THR A 870 21.72 -9.77 -22.75
N ILE A 871 22.18 -9.27 -21.62
CA ILE A 871 23.53 -8.71 -21.47
C ILE A 871 24.17 -9.29 -20.20
N GLU A 872 25.42 -9.72 -20.30
CA GLU A 872 26.21 -10.25 -19.19
C GLU A 872 26.91 -9.09 -18.47
N TYR A 873 26.90 -9.12 -17.15
CA TYR A 873 27.67 -8.22 -16.30
C TYR A 873 28.55 -9.00 -15.33
N THR A 874 29.54 -8.31 -14.79
CA THR A 874 30.50 -8.84 -13.82
C THR A 874 30.64 -7.84 -12.70
N ILE A 875 30.40 -8.28 -11.47
CA ILE A 875 30.74 -7.55 -10.25
C ILE A 875 32.02 -8.15 -9.67
N CYS A 876 32.95 -7.29 -9.27
CA CYS A 876 34.19 -7.69 -8.60
C CYS A 876 34.33 -6.89 -7.30
N ASP A 877 34.74 -7.54 -6.22
CA ASP A 877 35.05 -6.88 -4.94
C ASP A 877 36.10 -5.76 -5.15
N VAL A 878 35.82 -4.55 -4.61
CA VAL A 878 36.70 -3.38 -4.71
C VAL A 878 38.04 -3.60 -4.01
N MET A 879 38.06 -4.41 -2.94
CA MET A 879 39.24 -4.73 -2.14
C MET A 879 39.97 -5.98 -2.65
N ASP A 880 39.26 -6.94 -3.26
CA ASP A 880 39.84 -8.08 -3.99
C ASP A 880 39.30 -8.21 -5.42
N VAL A 881 39.97 -7.52 -6.35
CA VAL A 881 39.60 -7.51 -7.78
C VAL A 881 39.67 -8.87 -8.50
N ASN A 882 40.10 -9.95 -7.84
CA ASN A 882 40.03 -11.31 -8.39
C ASN A 882 38.81 -12.09 -7.88
N ASN A 883 38.13 -11.60 -6.85
CA ASN A 883 36.86 -12.12 -6.35
C ASN A 883 35.72 -11.49 -7.16
N CYS A 884 35.40 -12.11 -8.28
CA CYS A 884 34.37 -11.65 -9.20
C CYS A 884 33.32 -12.72 -9.41
N ASP A 885 32.08 -12.29 -9.60
CA ASP A 885 31.01 -13.15 -10.07
C ASP A 885 30.29 -12.52 -11.27
N THR A 886 29.65 -13.38 -12.07
CA THR A 886 29.03 -13.00 -13.34
C THR A 886 27.58 -13.46 -13.39
N ALA A 887 26.70 -12.54 -13.76
CA ALA A 887 25.30 -12.81 -13.98
C ALA A 887 24.82 -12.24 -15.32
N THR A 888 23.63 -12.65 -15.71
CA THR A 888 22.97 -12.21 -16.93
C THR A 888 21.70 -11.47 -16.59
N VAL A 889 21.56 -10.26 -17.12
CA VAL A 889 20.27 -9.58 -17.12
C VAL A 889 19.53 -9.91 -18.42
N THR A 890 18.30 -10.37 -18.26
CA THR A 890 17.36 -10.65 -19.35
C THR A 890 16.31 -9.54 -19.43
N VAL A 891 16.21 -8.87 -20.57
CA VAL A 891 15.18 -7.87 -20.84
C VAL A 891 14.22 -8.42 -21.90
N GLU A 892 12.96 -8.61 -21.52
CA GLU A 892 11.90 -8.91 -22.47
C GLU A 892 11.31 -7.59 -22.99
N VAL A 893 11.60 -7.29 -24.26
CA VAL A 893 11.00 -6.15 -24.96
C VAL A 893 9.71 -6.64 -25.60
N SER A 894 8.57 -6.20 -25.09
CA SER A 894 7.25 -6.50 -25.66
C SER A 894 6.87 -5.44 -26.69
N GLU A 895 6.05 -5.82 -27.67
CA GLU A 895 5.26 -4.83 -28.43
C GLU A 895 4.32 -4.21 -27.40
N GLY A 896 4.60 -2.95 -27.00
CA GLY A 896 3.69 -2.21 -26.13
C GLY A 896 2.31 -2.22 -26.77
N MET A 897 1.26 -2.36 -25.97
CA MET A 897 -0.11 -2.14 -26.44
C MET A 897 -0.12 -0.77 -27.08
N GLY A 898 -0.25 -0.73 -28.41
CA GLY A 898 -0.11 0.51 -29.17
C GLY A 898 -1.04 1.54 -28.57
N ASN A 899 -0.51 2.75 -28.32
CA ASN A 899 -1.36 3.84 -27.86
C ASN A 899 -2.55 3.92 -28.82
N THR A 900 -3.78 3.80 -28.33
CA THR A 900 -4.96 3.82 -29.19
C THR A 900 -5.45 5.25 -29.25
N ILE A 901 -5.31 5.86 -30.43
CA ILE A 901 -5.92 7.15 -30.71
C ILE A 901 -7.28 6.88 -31.34
N ASP A 902 -8.34 7.40 -30.73
CA ASP A 902 -9.72 7.27 -31.20
C ASP A 902 -10.26 8.66 -31.51
N ALA A 903 -10.47 8.92 -32.79
CA ALA A 903 -11.08 10.16 -33.26
C ALA A 903 -12.58 9.91 -33.41
N VAL A 904 -13.40 10.69 -32.72
CA VAL A 904 -14.85 10.47 -32.64
C VAL A 904 -15.60 11.62 -33.31
N ASP A 905 -16.50 11.28 -34.23
CA ASP A 905 -17.32 12.25 -34.97
C ASP A 905 -18.00 13.29 -34.06
N ASN A 906 -17.85 14.58 -34.37
CA ASN A 906 -18.53 15.65 -33.64
C ASN A 906 -19.77 16.14 -34.39
N THR A 907 -20.77 16.62 -33.65
CA THR A 907 -21.91 17.34 -34.24
C THR A 907 -22.12 18.70 -33.56
N TYR A 908 -22.23 19.75 -34.37
CA TYR A 908 -22.48 21.12 -33.91
C TYR A 908 -23.61 21.76 -34.72
N ASN A 909 -24.26 22.76 -34.11
CA ASN A 909 -25.27 23.57 -34.79
C ASN A 909 -24.81 25.02 -34.91
N ALA A 910 -25.19 25.68 -36.01
CA ALA A 910 -24.85 27.08 -36.26
C ALA A 910 -25.98 27.82 -36.98
N GLY A 911 -26.07 29.13 -36.76
CA GLY A 911 -26.96 29.98 -37.56
C GLY A 911 -26.36 30.37 -38.92
N ILE A 912 -27.21 30.83 -39.84
CA ILE A 912 -26.81 31.47 -41.13
C ILE A 912 -25.85 32.66 -40.98
N GLY A 913 -25.61 33.11 -39.74
CA GLY A 913 -24.65 34.09 -39.24
C GLY A 913 -23.25 33.99 -39.83
N GLY A 914 -22.71 32.76 -39.84
CA GLY A 914 -21.27 32.51 -39.91
C GLY A 914 -20.52 33.04 -38.67
N GLY A 915 -19.30 32.57 -38.45
CA GLY A 915 -18.50 32.87 -37.28
C GLY A 915 -17.86 31.62 -36.67
N ALA A 916 -17.02 31.80 -35.66
CA ALA A 916 -16.61 30.70 -34.79
C ALA A 916 -17.85 30.24 -34.00
N ILE A 917 -18.04 28.93 -33.87
CA ILE A 917 -19.06 28.35 -32.99
C ILE A 917 -18.52 28.47 -31.55
N GLU A 918 -19.31 29.03 -30.64
CA GLU A 918 -18.85 29.18 -29.24
C GLU A 918 -18.75 27.81 -28.57
N ASN A 919 -17.66 27.57 -27.83
CA ASN A 919 -17.36 26.30 -27.14
C ASN A 919 -17.33 25.06 -28.05
N SER A 920 -17.01 25.24 -29.34
CA SER A 920 -16.81 24.10 -30.24
C SER A 920 -15.33 23.73 -30.26
N ASN A 921 -15.01 22.44 -30.12
CA ASN A 921 -13.67 21.91 -30.32
C ASN A 921 -13.77 20.44 -30.78
N VAL A 922 -13.11 20.10 -31.89
CA VAL A 922 -13.16 18.74 -32.43
C VAL A 922 -12.55 17.69 -31.50
N LEU A 923 -11.67 18.11 -30.58
CA LEU A 923 -10.96 17.21 -29.66
C LEU A 923 -11.73 16.84 -28.38
N ASP A 924 -12.90 17.45 -28.12
CA ASP A 924 -13.57 17.35 -26.81
C ASP A 924 -14.06 15.92 -26.47
N ASN A 925 -14.22 15.06 -27.47
CA ASN A 925 -14.66 13.67 -27.38
C ASN A 925 -13.65 12.68 -27.99
N ASP A 926 -12.46 13.16 -28.37
CA ASP A 926 -11.38 12.32 -28.87
C ASP A 926 -10.51 11.84 -27.70
N THR A 927 -10.00 10.61 -27.79
CA THR A 927 -9.17 10.01 -26.72
C THR A 927 -7.81 9.55 -27.24
N LEU A 928 -6.83 9.54 -26.33
CA LEU A 928 -5.56 8.84 -26.47
C LEU A 928 -5.40 7.92 -25.26
N ASN A 929 -5.47 6.61 -25.49
CA ASN A 929 -5.52 5.60 -24.42
C ASN A 929 -6.69 5.86 -23.46
N ASP A 930 -7.88 6.09 -24.02
CA ASP A 930 -9.13 6.35 -23.29
C ASP A 930 -9.12 7.60 -22.41
N ASN A 931 -8.05 8.41 -22.47
CA ASN A 931 -7.94 9.70 -21.82
C ASN A 931 -8.27 10.82 -22.78
N SER A 932 -8.98 11.86 -22.30
CA SER A 932 -9.31 13.04 -23.10
C SER A 932 -8.06 13.68 -23.71
N VAL A 933 -8.11 13.93 -25.01
CA VAL A 933 -6.97 14.46 -25.77
C VAL A 933 -6.98 15.99 -25.81
N SER A 934 -5.80 16.60 -25.70
CA SER A 934 -5.64 18.06 -25.89
C SER A 934 -4.73 18.37 -27.08
N ILE A 935 -4.73 19.62 -27.53
CA ILE A 935 -3.93 20.05 -28.68
C ILE A 935 -2.40 19.92 -28.46
N THR A 936 -1.94 19.67 -27.23
CA THR A 936 -0.51 19.38 -26.98
C THR A 936 -0.15 17.92 -27.17
N ASP A 937 -1.14 17.03 -27.11
CA ASP A 937 -0.96 15.57 -27.15
C ASP A 937 -1.07 15.04 -28.58
N VAL A 938 -1.68 15.82 -29.48
CA VAL A 938 -1.92 15.46 -30.88
C VAL A 938 -1.52 16.55 -31.88
N ILE A 939 -1.27 16.12 -33.10
CA ILE A 939 -1.12 16.94 -34.29
C ILE A 939 -2.46 16.89 -35.04
N LEU A 940 -3.24 17.96 -34.92
CA LEU A 940 -4.52 18.11 -35.62
C LEU A 940 -4.32 18.62 -37.06
N THR A 941 -4.92 17.93 -38.03
CA THR A 941 -4.94 18.37 -39.43
C THR A 941 -6.35 18.26 -40.03
N SER A 942 -6.72 19.23 -40.86
CA SER A 942 -7.98 19.21 -41.60
C SER A 942 -7.84 19.97 -42.92
N THR A 943 -8.76 19.74 -43.85
CA THR A 943 -8.85 20.53 -45.10
C THR A 943 -10.11 21.41 -45.07
N PRO A 944 -9.99 22.74 -45.00
CA PRO A 944 -11.15 23.63 -44.95
C PRO A 944 -11.97 23.57 -46.25
N THR A 945 -13.29 23.75 -46.13
CA THR A 945 -14.23 23.81 -47.26
C THR A 945 -14.56 25.27 -47.60
N ASN A 946 -15.50 25.52 -48.53
CA ASN A 946 -15.96 26.90 -48.77
C ASN A 946 -16.93 27.38 -47.68
N GLU A 947 -17.44 26.46 -46.85
CA GLU A 947 -18.53 26.65 -45.91
C GLU A 947 -18.08 26.54 -44.44
N LEU A 948 -17.06 25.72 -44.15
CA LEU A 948 -16.53 25.45 -42.81
C LEU A 948 -14.98 25.43 -42.77
N SER A 949 -14.39 25.65 -41.60
CA SER A 949 -12.99 25.35 -41.28
C SER A 949 -12.83 24.88 -39.83
N VAL A 950 -11.88 23.98 -39.58
CA VAL A 950 -11.37 23.67 -38.24
C VAL A 950 -10.06 24.46 -38.06
N GLU A 951 -9.96 25.23 -36.99
CA GLU A 951 -8.81 26.08 -36.68
C GLU A 951 -7.70 25.27 -35.95
N GLU A 952 -6.49 25.83 -35.83
CA GLU A 952 -5.33 25.12 -35.25
C GLU A 952 -5.51 24.74 -33.77
N ASP A 953 -6.44 25.38 -33.06
CA ASP A 953 -6.79 25.07 -31.67
C ASP A 953 -7.95 24.08 -31.53
N GLY A 954 -8.40 23.49 -32.64
CA GLY A 954 -9.53 22.55 -32.68
C GLY A 954 -10.90 23.21 -32.82
N SER A 955 -10.99 24.55 -32.72
CA SER A 955 -12.28 25.24 -32.81
C SER A 955 -12.87 25.26 -34.23
N ILE A 956 -14.20 25.24 -34.34
CA ILE A 956 -14.91 25.18 -35.61
C ILE A 956 -15.45 26.55 -36.01
N ARG A 957 -15.30 26.87 -37.30
CA ARG A 957 -15.73 28.14 -37.89
C ARG A 957 -16.58 27.93 -39.13
N VAL A 958 -17.73 28.60 -39.18
CA VAL A 958 -18.63 28.67 -40.33
C VAL A 958 -18.36 29.94 -41.13
N PHE A 959 -18.21 29.84 -42.45
CA PHE A 959 -18.03 31.01 -43.30
C PHE A 959 -19.34 31.82 -43.44
N PRO A 960 -19.29 33.16 -43.42
CA PRO A 960 -20.50 33.99 -43.54
C PRO A 960 -21.24 33.77 -44.87
N GLY A 961 -22.55 33.55 -44.78
CA GLY A 961 -23.42 33.32 -45.94
C GLY A 961 -23.53 31.86 -46.39
N THR A 962 -23.03 30.92 -45.60
CA THR A 962 -23.32 29.48 -45.74
C THR A 962 -24.86 29.26 -45.70
N PRO A 963 -25.46 28.65 -46.74
CA PRO A 963 -26.88 28.33 -46.78
C PRO A 963 -27.33 27.41 -45.63
N VAL A 964 -28.64 27.32 -45.40
CA VAL A 964 -29.18 26.29 -44.50
C VAL A 964 -28.89 24.89 -45.05
N GLY A 965 -28.49 23.98 -44.18
CA GLY A 965 -28.12 22.62 -44.57
C GLY A 965 -27.07 22.01 -43.65
N ILE A 966 -26.72 20.75 -43.94
CA ILE A 966 -25.73 19.98 -43.21
C ILE A 966 -24.40 20.03 -43.96
N TYR A 967 -23.31 20.34 -43.25
CA TYR A 967 -21.97 20.48 -43.80
C TYR A 967 -21.00 19.63 -42.99
N THR A 968 -20.05 18.96 -43.65
CA THR A 968 -19.09 18.09 -42.96
C THR A 968 -17.65 18.43 -43.33
N ILE A 969 -16.74 18.21 -42.39
CA ILE A 969 -15.28 18.23 -42.60
C ILE A 969 -14.69 16.98 -41.94
N GLU A 970 -13.82 16.28 -42.67
CA GLU A 970 -12.96 15.24 -42.12
C GLU A 970 -11.70 15.90 -41.51
N TYR A 971 -11.36 15.50 -40.28
CA TYR A 971 -10.11 15.86 -39.62
C TYR A 971 -9.33 14.60 -39.24
N THR A 972 -8.03 14.76 -39.06
CA THR A 972 -7.11 13.71 -38.64
C THR A 972 -6.35 14.20 -37.42
N ILE A 973 -6.35 13.40 -36.36
CA ILE A 973 -5.45 13.57 -35.23
C ILE A 973 -4.37 12.50 -35.30
N CYS A 974 -3.12 12.89 -35.08
CA CYS A 974 -2.01 11.98 -34.91
C CYS A 974 -1.34 12.24 -33.58
N GLU A 975 -0.90 11.23 -32.86
CA GLU A 975 -0.18 11.39 -31.61
C GLU A 975 1.08 12.27 -31.81
N ALA A 976 1.29 13.25 -30.92
CA ALA A 976 2.41 14.20 -31.04
C ALA A 976 3.78 13.53 -30.79
N ALA A 977 3.83 12.52 -29.93
CA ALA A 977 5.02 11.69 -29.67
C ALA A 977 5.28 10.69 -30.80
N ASN A 978 4.22 10.15 -31.41
CA ASN A 978 4.28 9.18 -32.50
C ASN A 978 3.37 9.57 -33.67
N GLY A 979 3.86 10.41 -34.58
CA GLY A 979 3.09 10.90 -35.73
C GLY A 979 2.68 9.85 -36.79
N ASN A 980 2.90 8.55 -36.54
CA ASN A 980 2.35 7.46 -37.34
C ASN A 980 1.09 6.83 -36.73
N ASN A 981 0.82 7.11 -35.45
CA ASN A 981 -0.41 6.70 -34.77
C ASN A 981 -1.46 7.79 -35.00
N CYS A 982 -2.40 7.54 -35.91
CA CYS A 982 -3.38 8.53 -36.34
C CYS A 982 -4.75 7.90 -36.52
N ASP A 983 -5.78 8.69 -36.26
CA ASP A 983 -7.15 8.35 -36.56
C ASP A 983 -7.92 9.55 -37.17
N THR A 984 -9.04 9.28 -37.81
CA THR A 984 -9.83 10.25 -38.58
C THR A 984 -11.29 10.23 -38.19
N ALA A 985 -11.85 11.43 -37.99
CA ALA A 985 -13.26 11.63 -37.70
C ALA A 985 -13.87 12.75 -38.55
N ILE A 986 -15.19 12.86 -38.49
CA ILE A 986 -15.99 13.82 -39.22
C ILE A 986 -16.65 14.77 -38.24
N VAL A 987 -16.40 16.06 -38.40
CA VAL A 987 -17.23 17.10 -37.78
C VAL A 987 -18.40 17.46 -38.70
N THR A 988 -19.62 17.32 -38.19
CA THR A 988 -20.88 17.69 -38.84
C THR A 988 -21.41 19.00 -38.25
N VAL A 989 -21.69 19.98 -39.11
CA VAL A 989 -22.31 21.25 -38.72
C VAL A 989 -23.64 21.43 -39.42
N ILE A 990 -24.72 21.56 -38.63
CA ILE A 990 -26.07 21.85 -39.12
C ILE A 990 -26.30 23.35 -39.08
N VAL A 991 -26.48 23.96 -40.25
CA VAL A 991 -26.78 25.39 -40.38
C VAL A 991 -28.29 25.61 -40.48
N GLU A 992 -28.85 26.27 -39.47
CA GLU A 992 -30.30 26.54 -39.35
C GLU A 992 -30.65 28.03 -39.47
N GLU A 993 -31.92 28.31 -39.78
CA GLU A 993 -32.49 29.66 -39.79
C GLU A 993 -33.44 29.89 -38.60
N ILE A 994 -33.59 31.16 -38.21
CA ILE A 994 -34.49 31.57 -37.13
C ILE A 994 -35.94 31.50 -37.63
N GLU A 995 -36.76 30.64 -37.04
CA GLU A 995 -38.16 30.44 -37.45
C GLU A 995 -39.09 30.43 -36.23
N VAL A 996 -40.14 31.28 -36.25
CA VAL A 996 -41.17 31.28 -35.21
C VAL A 996 -42.26 30.27 -35.57
N ASN A 997 -42.53 29.28 -34.70
CA ASN A 997 -43.63 28.35 -34.92
C ASN A 997 -44.98 29.08 -34.90
N GLN A 998 -45.87 28.80 -35.85
CA GLN A 998 -47.12 29.54 -36.03
C GLN A 998 -48.31 28.95 -35.26
N MET A 999 -48.12 27.84 -34.52
CA MET A 999 -49.17 27.15 -33.77
C MET A 999 -48.82 27.00 -32.29
N LEU A 1000 -49.82 27.19 -31.42
CA LEU A 1000 -49.71 27.12 -29.97
C LEU A 1000 -50.95 26.42 -29.37
N THR A 1001 -50.75 25.38 -28.58
CA THR A 1001 -51.81 24.57 -27.92
C THR A 1001 -51.56 24.43 -26.42
N PRO A 1002 -51.84 25.46 -25.59
CA PRO A 1002 -51.59 25.40 -24.15
C PRO A 1002 -52.68 24.57 -23.44
N ASN A 1003 -52.56 23.25 -23.48
CA ASN A 1003 -53.49 22.27 -22.91
C ASN A 1003 -52.83 21.38 -21.82
N GLY A 1004 -51.52 21.45 -21.65
CA GLY A 1004 -50.76 20.72 -20.63
C GLY A 1004 -50.26 19.34 -21.06
N ASP A 1005 -50.23 19.04 -22.37
CA ASP A 1005 -49.70 17.80 -22.94
C ASP A 1005 -48.21 17.87 -23.32
N LEU A 1006 -47.55 18.99 -22.99
CA LEU A 1006 -46.15 19.32 -23.32
C LEU A 1006 -45.86 19.49 -24.81
N LYS A 1007 -46.84 19.33 -25.71
CA LYS A 1007 -46.72 19.53 -27.16
C LYS A 1007 -47.28 20.90 -27.56
N ASN A 1008 -46.39 21.80 -27.99
CA ASN A 1008 -46.72 23.19 -28.34
C ASN A 1008 -47.43 23.98 -27.22
N ASP A 1009 -47.19 23.64 -25.95
CA ASP A 1009 -47.76 24.34 -24.78
C ASP A 1009 -47.25 25.79 -24.63
N PHE A 1010 -46.11 26.09 -25.24
CA PHE A 1010 -45.55 27.43 -25.39
C PHE A 1010 -45.04 27.67 -26.81
N LEU A 1011 -44.86 28.94 -27.17
CA LEU A 1011 -44.45 29.32 -28.53
C LEU A 1011 -42.96 28.97 -28.71
N PHE A 1012 -42.67 27.90 -29.43
CA PHE A 1012 -41.29 27.53 -29.73
C PHE A 1012 -40.76 28.36 -30.92
N ILE A 1013 -39.57 28.95 -30.77
CA ILE A 1013 -38.86 29.64 -31.86
C ILE A 1013 -37.60 28.85 -32.18
N ARG A 1014 -37.52 28.23 -33.36
CA ARG A 1014 -36.33 27.48 -33.79
C ARG A 1014 -35.14 28.42 -33.98
N GLY A 1015 -33.97 28.00 -33.49
CA GLY A 1015 -32.72 28.75 -33.57
C GLY A 1015 -32.62 29.97 -32.64
N VAL A 1016 -33.54 30.13 -31.69
CA VAL A 1016 -33.55 31.27 -30.76
C VAL A 1016 -32.24 31.42 -29.97
N GLU A 1017 -31.53 30.34 -29.74
CA GLU A 1017 -30.22 30.26 -29.08
C GLU A 1017 -29.11 31.00 -29.84
N TYR A 1018 -29.25 31.21 -31.16
CA TYR A 1018 -28.26 31.92 -31.98
C TYR A 1018 -28.45 33.45 -32.01
N ILE A 1019 -29.42 33.99 -31.26
CA ILE A 1019 -29.68 35.44 -31.21
C ILE A 1019 -29.03 36.08 -29.97
N LYS A 1020 -28.34 37.21 -30.17
CA LYS A 1020 -27.67 37.95 -29.09
C LYS A 1020 -28.65 38.66 -28.17
N SER A 1021 -29.73 39.16 -28.76
CA SER A 1021 -30.82 39.80 -28.04
C SER A 1021 -32.08 39.75 -28.86
N SER A 1022 -33.24 39.78 -28.19
CA SER A 1022 -34.52 39.76 -28.89
C SER A 1022 -35.60 40.53 -28.16
N THR A 1023 -36.66 40.87 -28.89
CA THR A 1023 -37.90 41.42 -28.34
C THR A 1023 -39.08 40.83 -29.08
N LEU A 1024 -39.87 40.02 -28.38
CA LEU A 1024 -41.10 39.43 -28.89
C LEU A 1024 -42.30 40.21 -28.39
N LYS A 1025 -43.19 40.64 -29.30
CA LYS A 1025 -44.45 41.31 -28.98
C LYS A 1025 -45.59 40.61 -29.67
N ILE A 1026 -46.66 40.30 -28.94
CA ILE A 1026 -47.85 39.64 -29.49
C ILE A 1026 -49.07 40.54 -29.30
N PHE A 1027 -49.89 40.63 -30.33
CA PHE A 1027 -51.05 41.49 -30.44
C PHE A 1027 -52.30 40.66 -30.73
N ASN A 1028 -53.42 41.03 -30.11
CA ASN A 1028 -54.73 40.46 -30.48
C ASN A 1028 -55.29 41.12 -31.76
N ARG A 1029 -56.43 40.59 -32.25
CA ARG A 1029 -57.13 41.10 -33.45
C ARG A 1029 -57.51 42.59 -33.45
N TRP A 1030 -57.48 43.26 -32.30
CA TRP A 1030 -57.77 44.69 -32.17
C TRP A 1030 -56.49 45.55 -32.11
N GLY A 1031 -55.32 44.95 -32.28
CA GLY A 1031 -54.02 45.61 -32.20
C GLY A 1031 -53.57 45.92 -30.76
N THR A 1032 -54.20 45.30 -29.75
CA THR A 1032 -53.77 45.46 -28.35
C THR A 1032 -52.66 44.48 -28.04
N GLN A 1033 -51.54 44.97 -27.50
CA GLN A 1033 -50.41 44.14 -27.06
C GLN A 1033 -50.81 43.29 -25.86
N VAL A 1034 -50.78 41.98 -26.02
CA VAL A 1034 -51.15 41.00 -24.99
C VAL A 1034 -49.94 40.35 -24.33
N PHE A 1035 -48.78 40.39 -24.98
CA PHE A 1035 -47.51 39.89 -24.47
C PHE A 1035 -46.35 40.76 -25.00
N GLU A 1036 -45.35 40.96 -24.17
CA GLU A 1036 -44.05 41.53 -24.56
C GLU A 1036 -42.98 40.87 -23.70
N SER A 1037 -41.92 40.43 -24.35
CA SER A 1037 -40.74 39.90 -23.69
C SER A 1037 -39.47 40.37 -24.39
N ALA A 1038 -38.39 40.49 -23.61
CA ALA A 1038 -37.04 40.70 -24.10
C ALA A 1038 -36.23 39.42 -23.85
N ASN A 1039 -35.38 39.03 -24.81
CA ASN A 1039 -34.53 37.84 -24.76
C ASN A 1039 -35.34 36.55 -24.55
N TYR A 1040 -36.22 36.25 -25.50
CA TYR A 1040 -36.94 34.99 -25.58
C TYR A 1040 -35.96 33.82 -25.73
N ASP A 1041 -36.15 32.71 -25.03
CA ASP A 1041 -35.14 31.63 -24.93
C ASP A 1041 -35.70 30.20 -25.00
N ASN A 1042 -37.00 30.01 -25.30
CA ASN A 1042 -37.70 28.71 -25.29
C ASN A 1042 -37.67 27.91 -23.96
N VAL A 1043 -37.01 28.39 -22.91
CA VAL A 1043 -36.83 27.64 -21.65
C VAL A 1043 -37.48 28.39 -20.49
N ASN A 1044 -36.89 29.52 -20.07
CA ASN A 1044 -37.33 30.25 -18.89
C ASN A 1044 -38.26 31.42 -19.23
N ASN A 1045 -38.12 31.96 -20.44
CA ASN A 1045 -38.78 33.15 -20.91
C ASN A 1045 -39.61 32.85 -22.16
N VAL A 1046 -40.73 32.19 -21.92
CA VAL A 1046 -41.63 31.70 -22.96
C VAL A 1046 -43.01 32.38 -22.96
N PHE A 1047 -43.70 32.25 -24.08
CA PHE A 1047 -45.11 32.61 -24.24
C PHE A 1047 -45.96 31.33 -24.25
N ASP A 1048 -46.54 31.06 -23.09
CA ASP A 1048 -47.43 29.93 -22.75
C ASP A 1048 -48.92 30.23 -23.06
N GLY A 1049 -49.19 31.22 -23.91
CA GLY A 1049 -50.55 31.68 -24.19
C GLY A 1049 -51.18 32.54 -23.09
N ARG A 1050 -50.50 32.86 -21.98
CA ARG A 1050 -51.02 33.75 -20.93
C ARG A 1050 -50.71 35.22 -21.18
N VAL A 1051 -51.60 36.09 -20.71
CA VAL A 1051 -51.44 37.55 -20.82
C VAL A 1051 -50.34 38.03 -19.88
N ARG A 1052 -49.26 38.58 -20.43
CA ARG A 1052 -48.19 39.28 -19.68
C ARG A 1052 -48.02 40.75 -20.13
N GLY A 1053 -49.06 41.33 -20.75
CA GLY A 1053 -49.10 42.72 -21.26
C GLY A 1053 -50.32 43.54 -20.78
N LYS A 1054 -50.50 44.76 -21.32
CA LYS A 1054 -51.64 45.65 -20.98
C LYS A 1054 -52.91 45.27 -21.75
N SER A 1055 -53.59 44.21 -21.31
CA SER A 1055 -54.88 43.77 -21.88
C SER A 1055 -56.07 44.11 -20.97
N ALA A 1056 -57.30 43.98 -21.50
CA ALA A 1056 -58.55 44.08 -20.73
C ALA A 1056 -58.92 42.78 -19.97
N ILE A 1057 -58.10 41.74 -20.15
CA ILE A 1057 -58.12 40.45 -19.44
C ILE A 1057 -57.13 40.53 -18.26
N SER A 1058 -57.36 39.81 -17.16
CA SER A 1058 -56.44 39.83 -16.01
C SER A 1058 -55.06 39.30 -16.43
N VAL A 1059 -54.01 39.87 -15.84
CA VAL A 1059 -52.63 39.37 -16.03
C VAL A 1059 -52.57 37.92 -15.56
N ASN A 1060 -51.88 37.06 -16.30
CA ASN A 1060 -51.76 35.60 -16.12
C ASN A 1060 -52.98 34.74 -16.51
N ASP A 1061 -54.08 35.33 -16.96
CA ASP A 1061 -55.14 34.53 -17.59
C ASP A 1061 -54.68 34.08 -18.99
N TYR A 1062 -55.08 32.87 -19.38
CA TYR A 1062 -54.87 32.39 -20.74
C TYR A 1062 -55.71 33.18 -21.75
N LEU A 1063 -55.09 33.47 -22.89
CA LEU A 1063 -55.74 34.09 -24.03
C LEU A 1063 -56.81 33.16 -24.62
N PRO A 1064 -57.93 33.71 -25.14
CA PRO A 1064 -58.91 32.92 -25.88
C PRO A 1064 -58.31 32.31 -27.15
N ALA A 1065 -58.84 31.16 -27.58
CA ALA A 1065 -58.48 30.58 -28.86
C ALA A 1065 -58.76 31.56 -30.02
N GLY A 1066 -57.83 31.64 -30.97
CA GLY A 1066 -57.93 32.52 -32.12
C GLY A 1066 -56.57 32.96 -32.68
N VAL A 1067 -56.64 33.84 -33.67
CA VAL A 1067 -55.46 34.35 -34.39
C VAL A 1067 -54.90 35.59 -33.69
N TYR A 1068 -53.60 35.56 -33.43
CA TYR A 1068 -52.80 36.64 -32.88
C TYR A 1068 -51.71 37.01 -33.88
N PHE A 1069 -51.13 38.20 -33.75
CA PHE A 1069 -50.06 38.68 -34.61
C PHE A 1069 -48.82 38.95 -33.77
N TYR A 1070 -47.66 38.45 -34.16
CA TYR A 1070 -46.42 38.72 -33.44
C TYR A 1070 -45.50 39.66 -34.22
N ILE A 1071 -44.61 40.32 -33.50
CA ILE A 1071 -43.45 41.02 -34.03
C ILE A 1071 -42.26 40.56 -33.18
N PHE A 1072 -41.34 39.86 -33.82
CA PHE A 1072 -40.12 39.35 -33.23
C PHE A 1072 -38.93 40.13 -33.81
N ASN A 1073 -38.34 41.00 -32.99
CA ASN A 1073 -37.11 41.69 -33.36
C ASN A 1073 -35.95 40.95 -32.72
N TYR A 1074 -34.90 40.65 -33.46
CA TYR A 1074 -33.73 39.93 -32.94
C TYR A 1074 -32.44 40.45 -33.57
N GLU A 1075 -31.34 40.32 -32.83
CA GLU A 1075 -30.01 40.70 -33.27
C GLU A 1075 -29.12 39.45 -33.37
N THR A 1076 -28.48 39.26 -34.52
CA THR A 1076 -27.44 38.24 -34.71
C THR A 1076 -26.10 38.92 -34.95
N ALA A 1077 -25.03 38.15 -35.15
CA ALA A 1077 -23.73 38.69 -35.54
C ALA A 1077 -23.76 39.53 -36.85
N GLN A 1078 -24.79 39.36 -37.69
CA GLN A 1078 -24.92 40.04 -38.99
C GLN A 1078 -25.70 41.36 -38.93
N GLY A 1079 -26.41 41.63 -37.82
CA GLY A 1079 -27.23 42.83 -37.64
C GLY A 1079 -28.57 42.55 -36.99
N SER A 1080 -29.47 43.53 -37.05
CA SER A 1080 -30.81 43.45 -36.47
C SER A 1080 -31.84 43.09 -37.54
N PHE A 1081 -32.69 42.13 -37.21
CA PHE A 1081 -33.74 41.58 -38.06
C PHE A 1081 -35.11 41.72 -37.37
N THR A 1082 -36.17 41.72 -38.18
CA THR A 1082 -37.55 41.73 -37.70
C THR A 1082 -38.33 40.69 -38.49
N ASP A 1083 -38.88 39.72 -37.77
CA ASP A 1083 -39.87 38.77 -38.27
C ASP A 1083 -41.25 39.10 -37.68
N SER A 1084 -42.31 38.90 -38.45
CA SER A 1084 -43.68 39.19 -38.01
C SER A 1084 -44.73 38.48 -38.85
N GLU A 1085 -45.51 37.60 -38.21
CA GLU A 1085 -46.57 36.83 -38.85
C GLU A 1085 -47.74 36.57 -37.87
N TYR A 1086 -48.68 35.70 -38.24
CA TYR A 1086 -49.85 35.35 -37.48
C TYR A 1086 -49.69 34.00 -36.79
N ILE A 1087 -49.74 33.98 -35.46
CA ILE A 1087 -49.77 32.75 -34.67
C ILE A 1087 -51.23 32.38 -34.34
N TYR A 1088 -51.53 31.09 -34.38
CA TYR A 1088 -52.84 30.55 -33.98
C TYR A 1088 -52.74 29.90 -32.61
N ILE A 1089 -53.60 30.33 -31.69
CA ILE A 1089 -53.72 29.74 -30.35
C ILE A 1089 -54.99 28.88 -30.33
N SER A 1090 -54.84 27.59 -30.05
CA SER A 1090 -55.93 26.65 -29.75
C SER A 1090 -55.76 26.10 -28.33
N ARG A 1091 -56.80 25.52 -27.74
CA ARG A 1091 -56.70 24.76 -26.50
C ARG A 1091 -57.43 23.44 -26.67
#